data_AF-A0A842PA86-F1
#
_entry.id   AF-A0A842PA86-F1
#
_cell.length_a   1.000
_cell.length_b   1.000
_cell.length_c   1.000
_cell.angle_alpha   90.00
_cell.angle_beta   90.00
_cell.angle_gamma   90.00
#
_symmetry.space_group_name_H-M   'P 1'
#
loop_
_entity.id
_entity.type
_entity.pdbx_description
1 polymer ?
#
loop_
_entity_poly.entity_id
_entity_poly.type
_entity_poly.pdbx_seq_one_letter_code
_entity_poly.pdbx_strand_id
1 'polypeptide(L)'
;MLEATQASIIGSDWNGVSLLDGGVMEMSDSQMMGGSLTIGPSSSTTNLEGMILSNTPIFVSGSGEISLSDSLLHQADNCIFSNGGQITVSDTTIQDCSQSAALLTQSSIDFSNITLGAGNEKGLHLRGSSGSVVDINGNDHDGSGPAIHLEMVDSSLLLSRVNLTGQTLTPAISVEWSDLFTLTDSDIQGPLGVVIDHSTVEMNNVAFHGDGDGVAMQITGARADASLVSECSFDNYGTSVLLNGQEGDLEMPVTTFSGNTHNSQTAYAANGLAFISQSETIQGGIEASGSKDFASQIWNPVSMDSSDVIVSEAAAVVVGSTWQLVATDDTGTVLTEASIEVTVQSFDGAVEDQTINADTSSGSATIPIIYQSWSESGTSIAGVAVWRANAPTYVEGEGSFVPSEFSDRNVVVELTKNLDPQVSITLPFPDQGVQEGSVVNFSASGYDADSALDEVLSYTWYLRAQGENAPGTQIFTGSSGSVTSLGEVGVYIVTVRVTDAWGGTAEDAITITVVLDDADSDFIDTCSIDGPNAWYDLVEDRPCGPDIYDDDDDNDRISDARDVFPTDPCAHSDHDMDGMPNSLLPNCETDLIEDDDDDNDGILDSADADPLNPSITGADGESGSSGLLSPSVILPVFVLIIVVVVIFLRGSRSEFGGQEGV
;
A
#
# COMPACT_ATOMS: atom_id res chain seq x y z
N MET A 1 39.42 -54.48 -27.61
CA MET A 1 40.39 -54.00 -26.63
C MET A 1 41.72 -53.83 -27.34
N LEU A 2 42.19 -52.60 -27.42
CA LEU A 2 43.56 -52.26 -27.79
C LEU A 2 44.21 -51.68 -26.54
N GLU A 3 45.28 -52.30 -26.06
CA GLU A 3 45.99 -51.87 -24.85
C GLU A 3 47.48 -51.75 -25.18
N ALA A 4 48.11 -50.61 -24.89
CA ALA A 4 49.52 -50.40 -25.16
C ALA A 4 50.16 -49.34 -24.24
N THR A 5 51.43 -49.55 -23.90
CA THR A 5 52.27 -48.58 -23.19
C THR A 5 53.57 -48.40 -23.97
N GLN A 6 54.05 -47.16 -24.12
CA GLN A 6 55.27 -46.84 -24.88
C GLN A 6 55.28 -47.39 -26.32
N ALA A 7 54.13 -47.30 -27.00
CA ALA A 7 53.95 -47.75 -28.37
C ALA A 7 54.05 -46.59 -29.38
N SER A 8 54.28 -46.94 -30.64
CA SER A 8 54.29 -45.97 -31.75
C SER A 8 53.46 -46.50 -32.90
N ILE A 9 52.35 -45.82 -33.21
CA ILE A 9 51.47 -46.14 -34.34
C ILE A 9 51.65 -45.06 -35.40
N ILE A 10 52.52 -45.33 -36.39
CA ILE A 10 52.94 -44.32 -37.37
C ILE A 10 52.69 -44.86 -38.78
N GLY A 11 52.09 -44.03 -39.62
CA GLY A 11 51.94 -44.30 -41.05
C GLY A 11 51.60 -43.02 -41.80
N SER A 12 51.99 -42.94 -43.07
CA SER A 12 51.73 -41.75 -43.91
C SER A 12 50.44 -41.82 -44.72
N ASP A 13 49.78 -42.98 -44.76
CA ASP A 13 48.60 -43.25 -45.59
C ASP A 13 47.77 -44.41 -45.00
N TRP A 14 47.27 -44.20 -43.77
CA TRP A 14 46.42 -45.19 -43.11
C TRP A 14 45.15 -44.54 -42.56
N ASN A 15 44.05 -45.28 -42.59
CA ASN A 15 42.71 -44.78 -42.29
C ASN A 15 42.45 -44.52 -40.80
N GLY A 16 43.46 -44.63 -39.93
CA GLY A 16 43.28 -44.46 -38.49
C GLY A 16 42.80 -45.72 -37.76
N VAL A 17 42.44 -45.54 -36.49
CA VAL A 17 41.80 -46.54 -35.64
C VAL A 17 40.34 -46.16 -35.44
N SER A 18 39.43 -47.12 -35.61
CA SER A 18 38.01 -46.93 -35.32
C SER A 18 37.54 -47.99 -34.31
N LEU A 19 36.92 -47.53 -33.23
CA LEU A 19 36.35 -48.43 -32.23
C LEU A 19 34.92 -48.83 -32.63
N LEU A 20 34.63 -50.13 -32.53
CA LEU A 20 33.28 -50.68 -32.71
C LEU A 20 32.52 -50.64 -31.37
N ASP A 21 31.24 -51.01 -31.38
CA ASP A 21 30.43 -51.14 -30.16
C ASP A 21 31.08 -52.04 -29.10
N GLY A 22 31.09 -51.58 -27.85
CA GLY A 22 31.82 -52.18 -26.73
C GLY A 22 33.34 -52.11 -26.85
N GLY A 23 33.86 -51.36 -27.83
CA GLY A 23 35.28 -51.17 -28.06
C GLY A 23 35.92 -50.43 -26.89
N VAL A 24 37.10 -50.90 -26.49
CA VAL A 24 37.94 -50.29 -25.45
C VAL A 24 39.32 -50.05 -26.03
N MET A 25 39.85 -48.84 -25.87
CA MET A 25 41.24 -48.50 -26.15
C MET A 25 41.87 -47.90 -24.89
N GLU A 26 43.03 -48.42 -24.50
CA GLU A 26 43.83 -47.89 -23.40
C GLU A 26 45.26 -47.71 -23.90
N MET A 27 45.75 -46.48 -23.96
CA MET A 27 47.12 -46.20 -24.38
C MET A 27 47.80 -45.22 -23.44
N SER A 28 49.05 -45.54 -23.06
CA SER A 28 49.88 -44.69 -22.21
C SER A 28 51.27 -44.43 -22.81
N ASP A 29 51.83 -43.25 -22.58
CA ASP A 29 53.20 -42.86 -22.99
C ASP A 29 53.53 -43.16 -24.46
N SER A 30 52.54 -43.08 -25.34
CA SER A 30 52.63 -43.57 -26.72
C SER A 30 52.51 -42.43 -27.74
N GLN A 31 52.92 -42.69 -28.98
CA GLN A 31 52.74 -41.74 -30.08
C GLN A 31 51.89 -42.32 -31.22
N MET A 32 51.04 -41.48 -31.81
CA MET A 32 50.26 -41.82 -33.00
C MET A 32 50.41 -40.72 -34.05
N MET A 33 50.63 -41.12 -35.30
CA MET A 33 50.87 -40.17 -36.39
C MET A 33 50.22 -40.58 -37.71
N GLY A 34 49.56 -39.61 -38.34
CA GLY A 34 49.11 -39.64 -39.74
C GLY A 34 47.80 -40.40 -40.03
N GLY A 35 47.11 -40.90 -39.00
CA GLY A 35 45.78 -41.51 -39.11
C GLY A 35 44.87 -41.01 -38.00
N SER A 36 43.55 -41.03 -38.23
CA SER A 36 42.55 -40.55 -37.28
C SER A 36 42.25 -41.53 -36.14
N LEU A 37 41.64 -41.05 -35.07
CA LEU A 37 41.07 -41.88 -34.01
C LEU A 37 39.57 -41.66 -33.98
N THR A 38 38.76 -42.70 -34.20
CA THR A 38 37.29 -42.61 -34.24
C THR A 38 36.66 -43.42 -33.11
N ILE A 39 35.84 -42.74 -32.31
CA ILE A 39 35.18 -43.25 -31.10
C ILE A 39 33.68 -43.00 -31.25
N GLY A 40 32.86 -44.02 -31.04
CA GLY A 40 31.43 -43.98 -31.32
C GLY A 40 31.06 -44.36 -32.77
N PRO A 41 29.77 -44.34 -33.15
CA PRO A 41 28.65 -43.70 -32.44
C PRO A 41 28.03 -44.52 -31.29
N SER A 42 28.34 -45.81 -31.21
CA SER A 42 27.90 -46.74 -30.15
C SER A 42 28.84 -46.72 -28.94
N SER A 43 28.44 -47.33 -27.82
CA SER A 43 29.19 -47.29 -26.56
C SER A 43 30.61 -47.81 -26.74
N SER A 44 31.60 -46.92 -26.75
CA SER A 44 33.01 -47.25 -26.85
C SER A 44 33.80 -46.29 -25.97
N THR A 45 34.84 -46.81 -25.33
CA THR A 45 35.62 -46.09 -24.32
C THR A 45 37.08 -46.04 -24.75
N THR A 46 37.68 -44.87 -24.61
CA THR A 46 39.09 -44.66 -24.93
C THR A 46 39.77 -43.89 -23.80
N ASN A 47 40.83 -44.43 -23.24
CA ASN A 47 41.67 -43.76 -22.25
C ASN A 47 43.08 -43.57 -22.81
N LEU A 48 43.54 -42.33 -22.85
CA LEU A 48 44.80 -41.90 -23.44
C LEU A 48 45.58 -41.05 -22.42
N GLU A 49 46.75 -41.52 -22.02
CA GLU A 49 47.61 -40.83 -21.03
C GLU A 49 49.00 -40.61 -21.62
N GLY A 50 49.60 -39.44 -21.46
CA GLY A 50 50.98 -39.22 -21.93
C GLY A 50 51.16 -39.36 -23.45
N MET A 51 50.11 -39.08 -24.24
CA MET A 51 50.10 -39.34 -25.67
C MET A 51 50.70 -38.17 -26.47
N ILE A 52 51.42 -38.49 -27.56
CA ILE A 52 51.75 -37.52 -28.61
C ILE A 52 50.95 -37.87 -29.87
N LEU A 53 50.00 -37.02 -30.23
CA LEU A 53 49.13 -37.19 -31.39
C LEU A 53 49.47 -36.15 -32.45
N SER A 54 50.20 -36.58 -33.49
CA SER A 54 50.69 -35.71 -34.56
C SER A 54 49.94 -35.97 -35.86
N ASN A 55 49.19 -35.00 -36.37
CA ASN A 55 48.32 -35.19 -37.54
C ASN A 55 47.38 -36.40 -37.35
N THR A 56 46.81 -36.49 -36.14
CA THR A 56 45.87 -37.53 -35.72
C THR A 56 44.62 -36.84 -35.16
N PRO A 57 43.64 -36.51 -36.01
CA PRO A 57 42.38 -35.94 -35.55
C PRO A 57 41.57 -36.99 -34.78
N ILE A 58 41.03 -36.58 -33.63
CA ILE A 58 40.13 -37.39 -32.82
C ILE A 58 38.68 -37.07 -33.20
N PHE A 59 37.90 -38.09 -33.51
CA PHE A 59 36.48 -38.01 -33.83
C PHE A 59 35.67 -38.74 -32.77
N VAL A 60 34.83 -38.02 -32.04
CA VAL A 60 33.90 -38.58 -31.05
C VAL A 60 32.47 -38.39 -31.53
N SER A 61 31.62 -39.41 -31.42
CA SER A 61 30.22 -39.30 -31.82
C SER A 61 29.28 -40.13 -30.97
N GLY A 62 28.00 -39.72 -30.94
CA GLY A 62 26.93 -40.49 -30.32
C GLY A 62 27.14 -40.71 -28.82
N SER A 63 27.43 -41.96 -28.43
CA SER A 63 27.67 -42.39 -27.04
C SER A 63 29.12 -42.79 -26.77
N GLY A 64 30.05 -42.36 -27.63
CA GLY A 64 31.49 -42.56 -27.42
C GLY A 64 32.01 -41.75 -26.22
N GLU A 65 32.98 -42.32 -25.51
CA GLU A 65 33.62 -41.73 -24.34
C GLU A 65 35.14 -41.72 -24.54
N ILE A 66 35.75 -40.56 -24.32
CA ILE A 66 37.20 -40.39 -24.32
C ILE A 66 37.67 -39.69 -23.04
N SER A 67 38.73 -40.22 -22.44
CA SER A 67 39.56 -39.55 -21.46
C SER A 67 40.96 -39.38 -22.02
N LEU A 68 41.46 -38.14 -22.00
CA LEU A 68 42.78 -37.75 -22.49
C LEU A 68 43.49 -36.96 -21.39
N SER A 69 44.68 -37.39 -20.98
CA SER A 69 45.49 -36.70 -19.97
C SER A 69 46.96 -36.59 -20.36
N ASP A 70 47.65 -35.58 -19.84
CA ASP A 70 49.11 -35.40 -19.95
C ASP A 70 49.65 -35.47 -21.40
N SER A 71 48.87 -34.98 -22.36
CA SER A 71 49.09 -35.26 -23.78
C SER A 71 49.46 -34.02 -24.60
N LEU A 72 49.99 -34.24 -25.81
CA LEU A 72 50.24 -33.22 -26.83
C LEU A 72 49.50 -33.58 -28.11
N LEU A 73 48.57 -32.72 -28.52
CA LEU A 73 47.84 -32.82 -29.78
C LEU A 73 48.32 -31.73 -30.72
N HIS A 74 48.77 -32.10 -31.91
CA HIS A 74 49.23 -31.11 -32.88
C HIS A 74 49.17 -31.53 -34.35
N GLN A 75 49.24 -30.55 -35.27
CA GLN A 75 49.34 -30.73 -36.72
C GLN A 75 48.14 -31.42 -37.38
N ALA A 76 46.93 -31.24 -36.85
CA ALA A 76 45.69 -31.67 -37.49
C ALA A 76 44.90 -30.45 -38.01
N ASP A 77 43.77 -30.67 -38.70
CA ASP A 77 42.86 -29.56 -39.01
C ASP A 77 42.05 -29.17 -37.77
N ASN A 78 41.24 -30.10 -37.27
CA ASN A 78 40.69 -30.03 -35.92
C ASN A 78 41.35 -31.15 -35.11
N CYS A 79 42.00 -30.82 -34.00
CA CYS A 79 42.66 -31.84 -33.19
C CYS A 79 41.64 -32.73 -32.47
N ILE A 80 40.56 -32.13 -31.97
CA ILE A 80 39.39 -32.85 -31.46
C ILE A 80 38.14 -32.38 -32.20
N PHE A 81 37.35 -33.31 -32.70
CA PHE A 81 36.04 -33.06 -33.29
C PHE A 81 35.00 -33.98 -32.64
N SER A 82 33.88 -33.41 -32.18
CA SER A 82 32.79 -34.20 -31.65
C SER A 82 31.40 -33.80 -32.12
N ASN A 83 30.52 -34.79 -32.20
CA ASN A 83 29.08 -34.63 -32.39
C ASN A 83 28.33 -35.61 -31.48
N GLY A 84 28.08 -35.16 -30.25
CA GLY A 84 27.74 -36.03 -29.12
C GLY A 84 28.96 -36.68 -28.45
N GLY A 85 28.69 -37.45 -27.41
CA GLY A 85 29.71 -38.17 -26.63
C GLY A 85 30.12 -37.46 -25.34
N GLN A 86 30.97 -38.14 -24.57
CA GLN A 86 31.59 -37.65 -23.35
C GLN A 86 33.09 -37.46 -23.59
N ILE A 87 33.58 -36.25 -23.37
CA ILE A 87 34.97 -35.87 -23.66
C ILE A 87 35.59 -35.27 -22.40
N THR A 88 36.54 -35.99 -21.81
CA THR A 88 37.34 -35.52 -20.68
C THR A 88 38.77 -35.27 -21.17
N VAL A 89 39.26 -34.05 -21.01
CA VAL A 89 40.64 -33.68 -21.35
C VAL A 89 41.28 -32.98 -20.16
N SER A 90 42.47 -33.43 -19.77
CA SER A 90 43.23 -32.88 -18.63
C SER A 90 44.70 -32.71 -18.97
N ASP A 91 45.37 -31.72 -18.38
CA ASP A 91 46.84 -31.57 -18.41
C ASP A 91 47.45 -31.65 -19.82
N THR A 92 46.75 -31.11 -20.83
CA THR A 92 47.05 -31.36 -22.25
C THR A 92 47.35 -30.07 -22.98
N THR A 93 48.35 -30.09 -23.86
CA THR A 93 48.63 -29.01 -24.82
C THR A 93 48.01 -29.32 -26.17
N ILE A 94 47.26 -28.37 -26.72
CA ILE A 94 46.66 -28.46 -28.06
C ILE A 94 47.14 -27.27 -28.90
N GLN A 95 47.86 -27.54 -29.99
CA GLN A 95 48.51 -26.51 -30.80
C GLN A 95 48.61 -26.91 -32.27
N ASP A 96 48.91 -25.97 -33.16
CA ASP A 96 49.08 -26.21 -34.59
C ASP A 96 47.90 -26.97 -35.23
N CYS A 97 46.68 -26.75 -34.72
CA CYS A 97 45.45 -27.31 -35.30
C CYS A 97 44.88 -26.28 -36.28
N SER A 98 45.05 -26.47 -37.58
CA SER A 98 44.86 -25.44 -38.62
C SER A 98 43.51 -24.70 -38.58
N GLN A 99 42.48 -25.31 -37.97
CA GLN A 99 41.15 -24.74 -37.69
C GLN A 99 40.93 -24.59 -36.18
N SER A 100 40.35 -25.59 -35.49
CA SER A 100 40.08 -25.51 -34.06
C SER A 100 40.98 -26.46 -33.26
N ALA A 101 41.43 -26.03 -32.08
CA ALA A 101 42.00 -26.96 -31.10
C ALA A 101 40.97 -28.05 -30.77
N ALA A 102 39.73 -27.65 -30.50
CA ALA A 102 38.59 -28.54 -30.40
C ALA A 102 37.32 -27.91 -30.99
N LEU A 103 36.59 -28.68 -31.81
CA LEU A 103 35.25 -28.34 -32.29
C LEU A 103 34.26 -29.36 -31.73
N LEU A 104 33.50 -28.97 -30.72
CA LEU A 104 32.63 -29.86 -29.96
C LEU A 104 31.18 -29.44 -30.13
N THR A 105 30.37 -30.33 -30.70
CA THR A 105 28.94 -30.09 -30.94
C THR A 105 28.10 -31.05 -30.11
N GLN A 106 27.08 -30.54 -29.40
CA GLN A 106 26.13 -31.33 -28.61
C GLN A 106 26.79 -32.35 -27.67
N SER A 107 27.94 -31.99 -27.09
CA SER A 107 28.78 -32.91 -26.31
C SER A 107 28.76 -32.59 -24.82
N SER A 108 28.98 -33.62 -24.00
CA SER A 108 29.26 -33.45 -22.56
C SER A 108 30.77 -33.42 -22.37
N ILE A 109 31.28 -32.33 -21.77
CA ILE A 109 32.70 -32.03 -21.75
C ILE A 109 33.22 -31.77 -20.34
N ASP A 110 34.47 -32.15 -20.10
CA ASP A 110 35.23 -31.76 -18.91
C ASP A 110 36.67 -31.47 -19.34
N PHE A 111 37.01 -30.19 -19.44
CA PHE A 111 38.33 -29.70 -19.83
C PHE A 111 38.98 -29.06 -18.62
N SER A 112 40.15 -29.56 -18.22
CA SER A 112 40.89 -29.05 -17.07
C SER A 112 42.39 -28.89 -17.37
N ASN A 113 43.01 -27.82 -16.90
CA ASN A 113 44.45 -27.57 -17.07
C ASN A 113 44.93 -27.72 -18.53
N ILE A 114 44.29 -27.00 -19.46
CA ILE A 114 44.58 -27.09 -20.89
C ILE A 114 45.41 -25.90 -21.34
N THR A 115 46.46 -26.15 -22.12
CA THR A 115 47.20 -25.10 -22.82
C THR A 115 46.78 -25.04 -24.28
N LEU A 116 46.16 -23.94 -24.68
CA LEU A 116 45.89 -23.61 -26.08
C LEU A 116 47.12 -22.89 -26.64
N GLY A 117 47.92 -23.60 -27.43
CA GLY A 117 49.12 -23.06 -28.04
C GLY A 117 48.85 -22.33 -29.36
N ALA A 118 49.94 -21.88 -29.99
CA ALA A 118 49.91 -21.21 -31.29
C ALA A 118 49.45 -22.14 -32.42
N GLY A 119 49.09 -21.54 -33.56
CA GLY A 119 48.75 -22.24 -34.80
C GLY A 119 47.33 -22.79 -34.86
N ASN A 120 46.50 -22.49 -33.86
CA ASN A 120 45.07 -22.77 -33.86
C ASN A 120 44.32 -21.55 -34.41
N GLU A 121 43.39 -21.68 -35.37
CA GLU A 121 42.53 -20.55 -35.77
C GLU A 121 41.57 -20.16 -34.63
N LYS A 122 40.91 -21.16 -34.05
CA LYS A 122 40.10 -21.06 -32.83
C LYS A 122 40.65 -22.01 -31.78
N GLY A 123 40.57 -21.64 -30.51
CA GLY A 123 40.90 -22.58 -29.43
C GLY A 123 39.78 -23.61 -29.26
N LEU A 124 38.92 -23.40 -28.26
CA LEU A 124 37.75 -24.24 -28.02
C LEU A 124 36.51 -23.65 -28.70
N HIS A 125 35.93 -24.37 -29.66
CA HIS A 125 34.65 -24.02 -30.26
C HIS A 125 33.58 -25.00 -29.74
N LEU A 126 32.71 -24.48 -28.87
CA LEU A 126 31.70 -25.25 -28.14
C LEU A 126 30.30 -24.85 -28.62
N ARG A 127 29.61 -25.79 -29.26
CA ARG A 127 28.28 -25.55 -29.83
C ARG A 127 27.23 -26.45 -29.20
N GLY A 128 26.32 -25.91 -28.40
CA GLY A 128 25.35 -26.68 -27.64
C GLY A 128 25.99 -27.74 -26.74
N SER A 129 27.22 -27.48 -26.27
CA SER A 129 27.95 -28.37 -25.35
C SER A 129 27.64 -28.01 -23.90
N SER A 130 27.77 -28.99 -23.01
CA SER A 130 27.49 -28.88 -21.57
C SER A 130 28.65 -29.44 -20.75
N GLY A 131 28.83 -28.98 -19.51
CA GLY A 131 29.87 -29.46 -18.60
C GLY A 131 30.82 -28.34 -18.14
N SER A 132 32.12 -28.64 -18.02
CA SER A 132 33.10 -27.74 -17.41
C SER A 132 34.31 -27.46 -18.30
N VAL A 133 34.75 -26.21 -18.29
CA VAL A 133 35.99 -25.73 -18.91
C VAL A 133 36.74 -24.90 -17.89
N VAL A 134 37.80 -25.47 -17.33
CA VAL A 134 38.43 -24.96 -16.12
C VAL A 134 39.95 -24.95 -16.25
N ASP A 135 40.62 -23.95 -15.68
CA ASP A 135 42.10 -23.86 -15.68
C ASP A 135 42.67 -23.86 -17.11
N ILE A 136 42.13 -23.03 -18.00
CA ILE A 136 42.59 -22.93 -19.40
C ILE A 136 43.63 -21.82 -19.52
N ASN A 137 44.78 -22.10 -20.11
CA ASN A 137 45.77 -21.11 -20.50
C ASN A 137 45.77 -20.95 -22.02
N GLY A 138 45.34 -19.80 -22.51
CA GLY A 138 45.29 -19.45 -23.93
C GLY A 138 46.10 -18.21 -24.28
N ASN A 139 47.12 -17.86 -23.49
CA ASN A 139 47.96 -16.69 -23.76
C ASN A 139 48.86 -16.85 -24.99
N ASP A 140 49.19 -18.08 -25.35
CA ASP A 140 49.98 -18.40 -26.54
C ASP A 140 49.11 -18.61 -27.79
N HIS A 141 47.78 -18.50 -27.68
CA HIS A 141 46.85 -18.61 -28.81
C HIS A 141 46.96 -17.38 -29.72
N ASP A 142 47.41 -17.60 -30.96
CA ASP A 142 47.67 -16.56 -31.96
C ASP A 142 46.72 -16.61 -33.16
N GLY A 143 45.63 -17.38 -33.03
CA GLY A 143 44.63 -17.57 -34.08
C GLY A 143 43.87 -16.31 -34.47
N SER A 144 43.36 -16.28 -35.70
CA SER A 144 42.45 -15.22 -36.17
C SER A 144 41.01 -15.38 -35.69
N GLY A 145 40.72 -16.33 -34.81
CA GLY A 145 39.47 -16.49 -34.10
C GLY A 145 39.68 -16.46 -32.58
N PRO A 146 38.60 -16.49 -31.80
CA PRO A 146 38.69 -16.41 -30.35
C PRO A 146 39.35 -17.67 -29.75
N ALA A 147 39.97 -17.51 -28.58
CA ALA A 147 40.49 -18.64 -27.82
C ALA A 147 39.34 -19.54 -27.33
N ILE A 148 38.18 -18.96 -27.01
CA ILE A 148 36.95 -19.70 -26.74
C ILE A 148 35.78 -19.10 -27.53
N HIS A 149 35.09 -19.94 -28.30
CA HIS A 149 33.87 -19.60 -29.02
C HIS A 149 32.71 -20.45 -28.52
N LEU A 150 31.65 -19.80 -28.05
CA LEU A 150 30.45 -20.45 -27.53
C LEU A 150 29.26 -20.14 -28.44
N GLU A 151 28.51 -21.16 -28.84
CA GLU A 151 27.33 -21.02 -29.70
C GLU A 151 26.19 -21.90 -29.15
N MET A 152 25.00 -21.31 -28.94
CA MET A 152 23.81 -22.03 -28.46
C MET A 152 24.06 -22.87 -27.19
N VAL A 153 24.85 -22.35 -26.25
CA VAL A 153 25.05 -23.00 -24.94
C VAL A 153 23.99 -22.54 -23.94
N ASP A 154 23.85 -23.29 -22.84
CA ASP A 154 22.94 -22.96 -21.75
C ASP A 154 23.66 -23.06 -20.39
N SER A 155 22.91 -22.85 -19.31
CA SER A 155 23.37 -22.87 -17.91
C SER A 155 24.14 -24.13 -17.47
N SER A 156 24.13 -25.19 -18.27
CA SER A 156 24.89 -26.42 -18.01
C SER A 156 26.38 -26.31 -18.33
N LEU A 157 26.86 -25.22 -18.96
CA LEU A 157 28.26 -24.99 -19.25
C LEU A 157 28.88 -23.95 -18.30
N LEU A 158 29.93 -24.36 -17.58
CA LEU A 158 30.71 -23.50 -16.69
C LEU A 158 32.10 -23.23 -17.27
N LEU A 159 32.50 -21.96 -17.34
CA LEU A 159 33.88 -21.53 -17.55
C LEU A 159 34.43 -20.93 -16.26
N SER A 160 35.59 -21.41 -15.81
CA SER A 160 36.22 -20.90 -14.58
C SER A 160 37.74 -20.92 -14.67
N ARG A 161 38.42 -19.93 -14.07
CA ARG A 161 39.89 -19.87 -14.04
C ARG A 161 40.53 -19.99 -15.43
N VAL A 162 39.96 -19.28 -16.40
CA VAL A 162 40.59 -19.17 -17.73
C VAL A 162 41.51 -17.95 -17.77
N ASN A 163 42.64 -18.09 -18.44
CA ASN A 163 43.60 -17.03 -18.68
C ASN A 163 43.81 -16.91 -20.19
N LEU A 164 43.20 -15.90 -20.81
CA LEU A 164 43.08 -15.78 -22.26
C LEU A 164 43.51 -14.40 -22.72
N THR A 165 44.11 -14.33 -23.91
CA THR A 165 44.46 -13.06 -24.56
C THR A 165 43.65 -12.87 -25.83
N GLY A 166 42.90 -11.77 -25.89
CA GLY A 166 42.25 -11.28 -27.11
C GLY A 166 43.22 -10.50 -27.98
N GLN A 167 42.92 -10.39 -29.27
CA GLN A 167 43.74 -9.67 -30.24
C GLN A 167 42.97 -8.48 -30.82
N THR A 168 43.62 -7.67 -31.65
CA THR A 168 43.08 -6.39 -32.13
C THR A 168 41.73 -6.50 -32.85
N LEU A 169 41.42 -7.64 -33.49
CA LEU A 169 40.19 -7.85 -34.25
C LEU A 169 39.38 -9.05 -33.76
N THR A 170 39.85 -9.75 -32.72
CA THR A 170 39.27 -11.00 -32.27
C THR A 170 39.21 -11.00 -30.75
N PRO A 171 38.03 -11.20 -30.15
CA PRO A 171 37.94 -11.22 -28.70
C PRO A 171 38.59 -12.49 -28.14
N ALA A 172 39.00 -12.47 -26.88
CA ALA A 172 39.43 -13.67 -26.17
C ALA A 172 38.30 -14.70 -26.10
N ILE A 173 37.08 -14.24 -25.83
CA ILE A 173 35.86 -15.05 -25.79
C ILE A 173 34.78 -14.41 -26.67
N SER A 174 34.14 -15.23 -27.52
CA SER A 174 32.97 -14.84 -28.29
C SER A 174 31.81 -15.78 -27.96
N VAL A 175 30.64 -15.22 -27.68
CA VAL A 175 29.42 -15.95 -27.33
C VAL A 175 28.28 -15.50 -28.22
N GLU A 176 27.59 -16.46 -28.83
CA GLU A 176 26.49 -16.19 -29.75
C GLU A 176 25.29 -17.09 -29.47
N TRP A 177 24.08 -16.54 -29.59
CA TRP A 177 22.81 -17.26 -29.52
C TRP A 177 22.60 -18.16 -28.28
N SER A 178 23.26 -17.86 -27.16
CA SER A 178 23.28 -18.71 -25.98
C SER A 178 22.25 -18.27 -24.92
N ASP A 179 21.60 -19.24 -24.26
CA ASP A 179 20.57 -18.97 -23.25
C ASP A 179 21.18 -18.41 -21.96
N LEU A 180 22.29 -18.99 -21.51
CA LEU A 180 23.10 -18.50 -20.40
C LEU A 180 24.50 -19.11 -20.52
N PHE A 181 25.54 -18.32 -20.29
CA PHE A 181 26.87 -18.86 -20.00
C PHE A 181 27.43 -18.25 -18.72
N THR A 182 28.13 -19.07 -17.93
CA THR A 182 28.72 -18.64 -16.66
C THR A 182 30.24 -18.55 -16.79
N LEU A 183 30.81 -17.39 -16.44
CA LEU A 183 32.27 -17.15 -16.41
C LEU A 183 32.70 -16.66 -15.03
N THR A 184 33.66 -17.36 -14.40
CA THR A 184 34.11 -17.04 -13.04
C THR A 184 35.63 -17.05 -12.87
N ASP A 185 36.14 -16.25 -11.93
CA ASP A 185 37.53 -16.33 -11.43
C ASP A 185 38.60 -16.30 -12.55
N SER A 186 38.41 -15.47 -13.57
CA SER A 186 39.16 -15.52 -14.83
C SER A 186 39.94 -14.24 -15.12
N ASP A 187 40.96 -14.35 -15.98
CA ASP A 187 41.86 -13.28 -16.39
C ASP A 187 41.81 -13.15 -17.92
N ILE A 188 41.38 -11.99 -18.41
CA ILE A 188 41.20 -11.70 -19.83
C ILE A 188 42.08 -10.51 -20.20
N GLN A 189 43.00 -10.72 -21.12
CA GLN A 189 43.98 -9.72 -21.55
C GLN A 189 43.74 -9.28 -22.99
N GLY A 190 44.28 -8.11 -23.35
CA GLY A 190 44.31 -7.63 -24.73
C GLY A 190 43.19 -6.63 -25.05
N PRO A 191 43.22 -6.06 -26.28
CA PRO A 191 42.37 -4.92 -26.65
C PRO A 191 40.88 -5.28 -26.85
N LEU A 192 40.55 -6.55 -27.11
CA LEU A 192 39.16 -7.03 -27.18
C LEU A 192 38.99 -8.21 -26.22
N GLY A 193 38.24 -8.01 -25.14
CA GLY A 193 38.07 -9.03 -24.11
C GLY A 193 37.01 -10.07 -24.48
N VAL A 194 35.74 -9.72 -24.25
CA VAL A 194 34.59 -10.62 -24.41
C VAL A 194 33.53 -9.96 -25.27
N VAL A 195 33.02 -10.69 -26.27
CA VAL A 195 31.88 -10.27 -27.11
C VAL A 195 30.72 -11.22 -26.91
N ILE A 196 29.55 -10.66 -26.62
CA ILE A 196 28.31 -11.37 -26.29
C ILE A 196 27.25 -10.88 -27.27
N ASP A 197 26.77 -11.77 -28.15
CA ASP A 197 25.78 -11.45 -29.18
C ASP A 197 24.51 -12.29 -28.97
N HIS A 198 23.38 -11.60 -28.83
CA HIS A 198 22.06 -12.15 -28.52
C HIS A 198 22.13 -13.26 -27.47
N SER A 199 22.85 -13.04 -26.37
CA SER A 199 23.10 -14.05 -25.33
C SER A 199 23.01 -13.46 -23.93
N THR A 200 22.70 -14.29 -22.93
CA THR A 200 22.74 -13.90 -21.51
C THR A 200 24.01 -14.41 -20.83
N VAL A 201 24.57 -13.62 -19.91
CA VAL A 201 25.79 -13.96 -19.16
C VAL A 201 25.57 -13.86 -17.66
N GLU A 202 26.21 -14.77 -16.93
CA GLU A 202 26.51 -14.62 -15.50
C GLU A 202 28.03 -14.58 -15.33
N MET A 203 28.56 -13.41 -14.98
CA MET A 203 29.99 -13.19 -14.84
C MET A 203 30.33 -12.75 -13.44
N ASN A 204 31.31 -13.39 -12.80
CA ASN A 204 31.74 -13.02 -11.45
C ASN A 204 33.26 -13.12 -11.27
N ASN A 205 33.87 -12.10 -10.65
CA ASN A 205 35.30 -12.09 -10.33
C ASN A 205 36.19 -12.31 -11.58
N VAL A 206 35.96 -11.52 -12.62
CA VAL A 206 36.76 -11.53 -13.85
C VAL A 206 37.60 -10.26 -13.95
N ALA A 207 38.91 -10.43 -14.14
CA ALA A 207 39.84 -9.33 -14.35
C ALA A 207 40.07 -9.14 -15.85
N PHE A 208 39.83 -7.93 -16.34
CA PHE A 208 40.10 -7.50 -17.71
C PHE A 208 41.29 -6.54 -17.73
N HIS A 209 42.26 -6.83 -18.60
CA HIS A 209 43.51 -6.07 -18.74
C HIS A 209 43.74 -5.60 -20.18
N GLY A 210 43.47 -4.32 -20.42
CA GLY A 210 43.62 -3.67 -21.72
C GLY A 210 44.99 -3.02 -21.94
N ASP A 211 45.19 -2.50 -23.14
CA ASP A 211 46.43 -1.83 -23.59
C ASP A 211 46.28 -0.30 -23.76
N GLY A 212 45.13 0.25 -23.36
CA GLY A 212 44.76 1.66 -23.45
C GLY A 212 43.76 1.98 -24.55
N ASP A 213 43.43 1.01 -25.40
CA ASP A 213 42.44 1.11 -26.48
C ASP A 213 41.44 -0.08 -26.40
N GLY A 214 40.49 -0.14 -27.33
CA GLY A 214 39.58 -1.27 -27.49
C GLY A 214 38.49 -1.37 -26.42
N VAL A 215 37.85 -2.54 -26.36
CA VAL A 215 36.62 -2.79 -25.58
C VAL A 215 36.81 -4.05 -24.73
N ALA A 216 36.64 -3.94 -23.42
CA ALA A 216 36.78 -5.09 -22.53
C ALA A 216 35.59 -6.06 -22.65
N MET A 217 34.36 -5.53 -22.57
CA MET A 217 33.13 -6.29 -22.73
C MET A 217 32.19 -5.59 -23.70
N GLN A 218 31.74 -6.33 -24.73
CA GLN A 218 30.69 -5.88 -25.64
C GLN A 218 29.47 -6.79 -25.56
N ILE A 219 28.30 -6.18 -25.34
CA ILE A 219 27.00 -6.87 -25.36
C ILE A 219 26.18 -6.29 -26.51
N THR A 220 25.70 -7.17 -27.40
CA THR A 220 24.85 -6.79 -28.54
C THR A 220 23.55 -7.59 -28.47
N GLY A 221 22.41 -6.89 -28.54
CA GLY A 221 21.10 -7.51 -28.40
C GLY A 221 20.72 -7.84 -26.95
N ALA A 222 19.42 -8.11 -26.72
CA ALA A 222 18.93 -8.61 -25.43
C ALA A 222 18.17 -9.94 -25.57
N ARG A 223 18.10 -10.69 -24.47
CA ARG A 223 17.43 -12.00 -24.36
C ARG A 223 16.40 -11.96 -23.23
N ALA A 224 15.60 -13.03 -23.11
CA ALA A 224 14.50 -13.13 -22.14
C ALA A 224 14.94 -13.01 -20.68
N ASP A 225 16.20 -13.31 -20.38
CA ASP A 225 16.79 -13.28 -19.05
C ASP A 225 17.86 -12.18 -18.95
N ALA A 226 17.92 -11.54 -17.78
CA ALA A 226 18.88 -10.48 -17.50
C ALA A 226 20.30 -11.02 -17.34
N SER A 227 21.27 -10.36 -17.97
CA SER A 227 22.69 -10.62 -17.72
C SER A 227 23.12 -10.01 -16.38
N LEU A 228 23.97 -10.73 -15.65
CA LEU A 228 24.51 -10.36 -14.35
C LEU A 228 26.04 -10.33 -14.42
N VAL A 229 26.64 -9.18 -14.08
CA VAL A 229 28.10 -9.00 -14.08
C VAL A 229 28.53 -8.40 -12.75
N SER A 230 29.26 -9.18 -11.94
CA SER A 230 29.60 -8.79 -10.58
C SER A 230 31.09 -8.94 -10.24
N GLU A 231 31.58 -8.06 -9.36
CA GLU A 231 32.93 -8.13 -8.79
C GLU A 231 34.06 -8.23 -9.86
N CYS A 232 33.86 -7.67 -11.05
CA CYS A 232 34.84 -7.64 -12.13
C CYS A 232 35.69 -6.38 -12.10
N SER A 233 36.89 -6.42 -12.69
CA SER A 233 37.75 -5.23 -12.85
C SER A 233 38.05 -4.99 -14.33
N PHE A 234 37.87 -3.75 -14.79
CA PHE A 234 38.15 -3.33 -16.15
C PHE A 234 39.26 -2.28 -16.15
N ASP A 235 40.49 -2.71 -16.46
CA ASP A 235 41.67 -1.86 -16.34
C ASP A 235 42.28 -1.53 -17.70
N ASN A 236 42.59 -0.24 -17.90
CA ASN A 236 43.36 0.25 -19.04
C ASN A 236 42.72 -0.06 -20.41
N TYR A 237 41.41 0.10 -20.52
CA TYR A 237 40.68 0.02 -21.80
C TYR A 237 40.29 1.40 -22.34
N GLY A 238 40.06 1.48 -23.65
CA GLY A 238 39.33 2.59 -24.25
C GLY A 238 37.89 2.63 -23.70
N THR A 239 37.18 1.51 -23.81
CA THR A 239 35.84 1.34 -23.24
C THR A 239 35.77 0.09 -22.37
N SER A 240 35.29 0.20 -21.13
CA SER A 240 35.08 -0.98 -20.27
C SER A 240 33.89 -1.80 -20.77
N VAL A 241 32.71 -1.19 -20.84
CA VAL A 241 31.48 -1.87 -21.26
C VAL A 241 30.83 -1.12 -22.42
N LEU A 242 30.64 -1.82 -23.54
CA LEU A 242 29.89 -1.36 -24.71
C LEU A 242 28.59 -2.16 -24.84
N LEU A 243 27.45 -1.48 -24.80
CA LEU A 243 26.12 -2.06 -24.92
C LEU A 243 25.48 -1.55 -26.21
N ASN A 244 25.11 -2.46 -27.11
CA ASN A 244 24.47 -2.12 -28.39
C ASN A 244 23.11 -2.80 -28.51
N GLY A 245 22.05 -2.01 -28.47
CA GLY A 245 20.67 -2.47 -28.62
C GLY A 245 20.16 -2.32 -30.05
N GLN A 246 19.15 -3.14 -30.35
CA GLN A 246 18.40 -3.18 -31.59
C GLN A 246 16.91 -2.91 -31.30
N GLU A 247 16.11 -2.87 -32.37
CA GLU A 247 14.67 -2.67 -32.22
C GLU A 247 14.02 -3.86 -31.49
N GLY A 248 13.44 -3.61 -30.32
CA GLY A 248 12.76 -4.64 -29.51
C GLY A 248 13.54 -5.08 -28.27
N ASP A 249 14.79 -4.62 -28.10
CA ASP A 249 15.63 -5.02 -26.97
C ASP A 249 15.31 -4.25 -25.67
N LEU A 250 14.73 -3.05 -25.76
CA LEU A 250 14.38 -2.25 -24.59
C LEU A 250 13.19 -2.84 -23.80
N GLU A 251 12.43 -3.72 -24.44
CA GLU A 251 11.35 -4.50 -23.85
C GLU A 251 11.85 -5.72 -23.06
N MET A 252 13.15 -6.02 -23.14
CA MET A 252 13.80 -7.15 -22.47
C MET A 252 14.41 -6.74 -21.12
N PRO A 253 14.69 -7.68 -20.20
CA PRO A 253 15.33 -7.36 -18.94
C PRO A 253 16.70 -6.69 -19.11
N VAL A 254 16.96 -5.70 -18.25
CA VAL A 254 18.16 -4.86 -18.30
C VAL A 254 19.36 -5.58 -17.66
N THR A 255 20.53 -5.50 -18.30
CA THR A 255 21.78 -6.03 -17.74
C THR A 255 22.15 -5.31 -16.45
N THR A 256 22.46 -6.06 -15.40
CA THR A 256 22.83 -5.54 -14.08
C THR A 256 24.31 -5.76 -13.81
N PHE A 257 24.98 -4.67 -13.42
CA PHE A 257 26.38 -4.61 -13.04
C PHE A 257 26.47 -4.30 -11.54
N SER A 258 27.21 -5.08 -10.76
CA SER A 258 27.32 -4.87 -9.32
C SER A 258 28.75 -5.03 -8.78
N GLY A 259 29.21 -4.06 -7.98
CA GLY A 259 30.52 -4.14 -7.32
C GLY A 259 31.73 -4.14 -8.26
N ASN A 260 31.55 -3.87 -9.56
CA ASN A 260 32.68 -3.84 -10.49
C ASN A 260 33.49 -2.54 -10.36
N THR A 261 34.74 -2.60 -10.80
CA THR A 261 35.65 -1.45 -10.89
C THR A 261 35.98 -1.15 -12.34
N HIS A 262 35.71 0.07 -12.78
CA HIS A 262 36.02 0.56 -14.12
C HIS A 262 37.16 1.57 -14.02
N ASN A 263 38.22 1.36 -14.79
CA ASN A 263 39.39 2.23 -14.91
C ASN A 263 39.77 2.32 -16.40
N SER A 264 38.98 3.11 -17.13
CA SER A 264 39.01 3.23 -18.58
C SER A 264 38.73 4.67 -19.02
N GLN A 265 38.89 4.97 -20.31
CA GLN A 265 38.49 6.29 -20.82
C GLN A 265 36.97 6.47 -20.75
N THR A 266 36.21 5.47 -21.22
CA THR A 266 34.74 5.40 -21.12
C THR A 266 34.35 4.15 -20.35
N ALA A 267 33.76 4.28 -19.16
CA ALA A 267 33.32 3.14 -18.36
C ALA A 267 32.12 2.44 -19.01
N TYR A 268 31.11 3.21 -19.39
CA TYR A 268 29.91 2.71 -20.04
C TYR A 268 29.64 3.47 -21.33
N ALA A 269 29.47 2.73 -22.44
CA ALA A 269 28.94 3.25 -23.69
C ALA A 269 27.65 2.48 -24.02
N ALA A 270 26.50 3.12 -23.82
CA ALA A 270 25.17 2.53 -23.98
C ALA A 270 24.47 3.07 -25.23
N ASN A 271 24.42 2.26 -26.28
CA ASN A 271 23.82 2.61 -27.57
C ASN A 271 22.52 1.83 -27.77
N GLY A 272 21.39 2.40 -27.35
CA GLY A 272 20.07 1.80 -27.51
C GLY A 272 19.79 0.59 -26.60
N LEU A 273 20.63 0.35 -25.59
CA LEU A 273 20.44 -0.70 -24.59
C LEU A 273 20.77 -0.13 -23.20
N ALA A 274 19.79 -0.18 -22.29
CA ALA A 274 19.96 0.31 -20.93
C ALA A 274 20.85 -0.63 -20.09
N PHE A 275 21.36 -0.12 -18.97
CA PHE A 275 22.01 -0.91 -17.93
C PHE A 275 21.58 -0.46 -16.53
N ILE A 276 21.75 -1.33 -15.55
CA ILE A 276 21.65 -1.00 -14.12
C ILE A 276 23.03 -1.20 -13.50
N SER A 277 23.59 -0.17 -12.89
CA SER A 277 24.84 -0.20 -12.11
C SER A 277 24.53 -0.12 -10.62
N GLN A 278 25.19 -0.94 -9.80
CA GLN A 278 24.99 -0.98 -8.35
C GLN A 278 26.32 -1.04 -7.60
N SER A 279 26.60 -0.07 -6.72
CA SER A 279 27.79 -0.09 -5.85
C SER A 279 29.13 -0.21 -6.61
N GLU A 280 29.22 0.38 -7.80
CA GLU A 280 30.42 0.30 -8.64
C GLU A 280 31.38 1.48 -8.41
N THR A 281 32.66 1.23 -8.70
CA THR A 281 33.68 2.28 -8.81
C THR A 281 33.83 2.64 -10.28
N ILE A 282 33.28 3.78 -10.70
CA ILE A 282 33.26 4.22 -12.10
C ILE A 282 34.32 5.31 -12.31
N GLN A 283 35.48 4.94 -12.84
CA GLN A 283 36.52 5.87 -13.30
C GLN A 283 36.59 5.81 -14.84
N GLY A 284 36.01 6.83 -15.47
CA GLY A 284 35.82 6.94 -16.91
C GLY A 284 34.47 7.58 -17.23
N GLY A 285 34.33 8.09 -18.45
CA GLY A 285 33.08 8.72 -18.90
C GLY A 285 31.92 7.73 -19.03
N ILE A 286 30.71 8.26 -19.00
CA ILE A 286 29.47 7.52 -19.28
C ILE A 286 28.84 8.14 -20.52
N GLU A 287 28.63 7.33 -21.55
CA GLU A 287 28.03 7.75 -22.81
C GLU A 287 26.72 6.98 -23.02
N ALA A 288 25.64 7.69 -23.36
CA ALA A 288 24.37 7.08 -23.71
C ALA A 288 23.77 7.72 -24.97
N SER A 289 23.33 6.90 -25.92
CA SER A 289 22.70 7.34 -27.17
C SER A 289 21.66 6.35 -27.65
N GLY A 290 20.63 6.81 -28.36
CA GLY A 290 19.70 5.93 -29.04
C GLY A 290 18.40 6.60 -29.48
N SER A 291 17.83 6.06 -30.56
CA SER A 291 16.65 6.63 -31.21
C SER A 291 15.31 6.41 -30.48
N LYS A 292 15.28 5.55 -29.46
CA LYS A 292 14.12 5.24 -28.62
C LYS A 292 14.39 5.68 -27.18
N ASP A 293 13.33 6.04 -26.46
CA ASP A 293 13.42 6.45 -25.05
C ASP A 293 13.92 5.27 -24.18
N PHE A 294 15.03 5.47 -23.46
CA PHE A 294 15.50 4.55 -22.41
C PHE A 294 16.33 5.28 -21.37
N ALA A 295 16.38 4.73 -20.15
CA ALA A 295 17.20 5.28 -19.06
C ALA A 295 18.12 4.22 -18.48
N SER A 296 19.43 4.47 -18.50
CA SER A 296 20.41 3.70 -17.74
C SER A 296 20.46 4.20 -16.30
N GLN A 297 20.44 3.28 -15.33
CA GLN A 297 20.32 3.60 -13.92
C GLN A 297 21.61 3.29 -13.17
N ILE A 298 22.08 4.22 -12.34
CA ILE A 298 23.25 4.05 -11.50
C ILE A 298 22.83 4.22 -10.04
N TRP A 299 23.01 3.18 -9.23
CA TRP A 299 22.56 3.13 -7.86
C TRP A 299 23.73 2.97 -6.88
N ASN A 300 23.76 3.85 -5.88
CA ASN A 300 24.77 3.83 -4.81
C ASN A 300 26.22 3.76 -5.35
N PRO A 301 26.62 4.59 -6.34
CA PRO A 301 27.98 4.53 -6.88
C PRO A 301 29.02 4.75 -5.77
N VAL A 302 30.06 3.92 -5.73
CA VAL A 302 31.20 4.10 -4.81
C VAL A 302 31.99 5.34 -5.23
N SER A 303 32.17 5.52 -6.54
CA SER A 303 32.67 6.75 -7.14
C SER A 303 32.14 6.88 -8.58
N MET A 304 31.88 8.10 -9.02
CA MET A 304 31.62 8.44 -10.42
C MET A 304 32.02 9.90 -10.67
N ASP A 305 32.44 10.24 -11.89
CA ASP A 305 32.59 11.64 -12.30
C ASP A 305 31.29 12.10 -12.97
N SER A 306 30.47 12.82 -12.21
CA SER A 306 29.19 13.37 -12.69
C SER A 306 29.35 14.45 -13.77
N SER A 307 30.57 14.95 -14.00
CA SER A 307 30.88 15.92 -15.05
C SER A 307 31.20 15.30 -16.40
N ASP A 308 31.44 13.99 -16.45
CA ASP A 308 31.79 13.23 -17.65
C ASP A 308 30.68 12.25 -18.06
N VAL A 309 29.45 12.77 -18.12
CA VAL A 309 28.27 12.04 -18.60
C VAL A 309 27.75 12.73 -19.85
N ILE A 310 27.75 12.00 -20.96
CA ILE A 310 27.35 12.50 -22.28
C ILE A 310 26.13 11.72 -22.74
N VAL A 311 25.04 12.43 -22.97
CA VAL A 311 23.78 11.85 -23.44
C VAL A 311 23.36 12.51 -24.74
N SER A 312 22.84 11.72 -25.67
CA SER A 312 22.35 12.19 -26.96
C SER A 312 21.08 11.45 -27.41
N GLU A 313 20.32 12.06 -28.31
CA GLU A 313 19.04 11.53 -28.80
C GLU A 313 18.04 11.29 -27.65
N ALA A 314 17.31 10.17 -27.66
CA ALA A 314 16.25 9.84 -26.71
C ALA A 314 16.75 9.12 -25.45
N ALA A 315 18.06 8.97 -25.29
CA ALA A 315 18.64 8.31 -24.14
C ALA A 315 18.58 9.20 -22.88
N ALA A 316 18.65 8.56 -21.71
CA ALA A 316 18.85 9.20 -20.43
C ALA A 316 19.80 8.37 -19.54
N VAL A 317 20.50 9.05 -18.65
CA VAL A 317 21.22 8.42 -17.54
C VAL A 317 20.66 9.01 -16.26
N VAL A 318 20.33 8.16 -15.29
CA VAL A 318 19.79 8.57 -13.99
C VAL A 318 20.62 7.99 -12.87
N VAL A 319 20.87 8.81 -11.84
CA VAL A 319 21.63 8.39 -10.66
C VAL A 319 20.74 8.50 -9.44
N GLY A 320 20.76 7.43 -8.65
CA GLY A 320 20.05 7.33 -7.39
C GLY A 320 20.91 6.74 -6.28
N SER A 321 20.41 6.86 -5.07
CA SER A 321 20.98 6.19 -3.90
C SER A 321 19.87 5.67 -3.01
N THR A 322 20.28 4.97 -1.96
CA THR A 322 19.38 4.44 -0.95
C THR A 322 19.54 5.24 0.33
N TRP A 323 18.43 5.72 0.88
CA TRP A 323 18.37 6.43 2.16
C TRP A 323 17.78 5.54 3.23
N GLN A 324 18.38 5.59 4.42
CA GLN A 324 17.85 4.99 5.64
C GLN A 324 17.00 6.02 6.39
N LEU A 325 15.75 5.70 6.65
CA LEU A 325 14.83 6.52 7.43
C LEU A 325 14.66 5.92 8.82
N VAL A 326 14.81 6.74 9.85
CA VAL A 326 14.56 6.34 11.24
C VAL A 326 13.50 7.27 11.80
N ALA A 327 12.35 6.70 12.18
CA ALA A 327 11.32 7.46 12.89
C ALA A 327 11.68 7.51 14.38
N THR A 328 11.61 8.70 14.98
CA THR A 328 11.87 8.89 16.41
C THR A 328 10.80 9.76 17.07
N ASP A 329 10.60 9.59 18.37
CA ASP A 329 9.90 10.59 19.17
C ASP A 329 10.79 11.80 19.52
N ASP A 330 10.22 12.78 20.20
CA ASP A 330 10.86 14.00 20.72
C ASP A 330 11.97 13.73 21.74
N THR A 331 12.04 12.51 22.28
CA THR A 331 13.11 12.06 23.19
C THR A 331 14.24 11.31 22.47
N GLY A 332 14.09 11.06 21.16
CA GLY A 332 15.01 10.28 20.34
C GLY A 332 14.80 8.76 20.42
N THR A 333 13.68 8.29 20.97
CA THR A 333 13.32 6.87 20.99
C THR A 333 12.85 6.44 19.61
N VAL A 334 13.41 5.34 19.09
CA VAL A 334 13.05 4.80 17.77
C VAL A 334 11.63 4.23 17.79
N LEU A 335 10.83 4.63 16.80
CA LEU A 335 9.48 4.15 16.58
C LEU A 335 9.50 3.02 15.54
N THR A 336 8.92 1.87 15.88
CA THR A 336 8.90 0.67 15.02
C THR A 336 7.58 0.46 14.29
N GLU A 337 6.59 1.32 14.53
CA GLU A 337 5.25 1.22 13.94
C GLU A 337 4.89 2.48 13.16
N ALA A 338 5.89 3.25 12.71
CA ALA A 338 5.68 4.40 11.85
C ALA A 338 5.61 3.99 10.37
N SER A 339 4.61 4.53 9.67
CA SER A 339 4.46 4.51 8.22
C SER A 339 4.89 5.87 7.66
N ILE A 340 5.75 5.85 6.64
CA ILE A 340 6.33 7.06 6.05
C ILE A 340 6.09 7.04 4.54
N GLU A 341 5.51 8.10 4.00
CA GLU A 341 5.41 8.35 2.56
C GLU A 341 6.42 9.44 2.19
N VAL A 342 7.27 9.19 1.19
CA VAL A 342 8.22 10.17 0.66
C VAL A 342 7.87 10.48 -0.78
N THR A 343 7.78 11.77 -1.11
CA THR A 343 7.47 12.27 -2.45
C THR A 343 8.60 13.14 -2.99
N VAL A 344 9.00 12.89 -4.23
CA VAL A 344 9.96 13.73 -4.98
C VAL A 344 9.32 14.11 -6.30
N GLN A 345 9.21 15.40 -6.57
CA GLN A 345 8.64 15.89 -7.82
C GLN A 345 9.49 15.48 -9.01
N SER A 346 8.84 15.20 -10.13
CA SER A 346 9.45 14.94 -11.43
C SER A 346 10.41 16.05 -11.82
N PHE A 347 11.48 15.62 -12.48
CA PHE A 347 12.49 16.49 -13.05
C PHE A 347 12.94 15.89 -14.38
N ASP A 348 13.29 16.76 -15.34
CA ASP A 348 13.86 16.37 -16.63
C ASP A 348 12.96 15.57 -17.61
N GLY A 349 11.74 15.18 -17.22
CA GLY A 349 10.85 14.37 -18.06
C GLY A 349 11.25 12.89 -18.18
N ALA A 350 12.53 12.56 -18.00
CA ALA A 350 13.02 11.18 -17.90
C ALA A 350 12.74 10.53 -16.53
N VAL A 351 12.53 11.35 -15.48
CA VAL A 351 12.19 10.89 -14.13
C VAL A 351 10.79 11.41 -13.78
N GLU A 352 9.85 10.48 -13.64
CA GLU A 352 8.49 10.76 -13.17
C GLU A 352 8.47 11.09 -11.66
N ASP A 353 7.32 11.52 -11.15
CA ASP A 353 7.14 11.75 -9.71
C ASP A 353 7.44 10.45 -8.94
N GLN A 354 8.33 10.53 -7.95
CA GLN A 354 8.69 9.39 -7.11
C GLN A 354 7.87 9.43 -5.83
N THR A 355 7.00 8.44 -5.64
CA THR A 355 6.26 8.25 -4.38
C THR A 355 6.66 6.91 -3.78
N ILE A 356 7.26 6.93 -2.59
CA ILE A 356 7.82 5.76 -1.94
C ILE A 356 7.21 5.61 -0.55
N ASN A 357 6.60 4.46 -0.30
CA ASN A 357 6.07 4.11 1.01
C ASN A 357 7.06 3.23 1.76
N ALA A 358 7.26 3.52 3.04
CA ALA A 358 8.23 2.87 3.91
C ALA A 358 7.60 2.58 5.28
N ASP A 359 7.91 1.41 5.83
CA ASP A 359 7.57 1.07 7.21
C ASP A 359 8.83 0.91 8.06
N THR A 360 8.70 1.23 9.34
CA THR A 360 9.81 1.19 10.30
C THR A 360 9.78 -0.08 11.16
N SER A 361 9.14 -1.16 10.71
CA SER A 361 8.98 -2.41 11.48
C SER A 361 10.31 -3.01 11.98
N SER A 362 11.39 -2.76 11.26
CA SER A 362 12.76 -3.18 11.62
C SER A 362 13.54 -2.16 12.47
N GLY A 363 12.90 -1.07 12.92
CA GLY A 363 13.50 0.10 13.56
C GLY A 363 14.00 1.16 12.58
N SER A 364 14.06 0.85 11.29
CA SER A 364 14.34 1.80 10.21
C SER A 364 13.70 1.33 8.91
N ALA A 365 13.57 2.23 7.94
CA ALA A 365 13.16 1.95 6.59
C ALA A 365 14.28 2.28 5.60
N THR A 366 14.25 1.69 4.41
CA THR A 366 15.26 1.89 3.37
C THR A 366 14.55 2.24 2.07
N ILE A 367 14.82 3.43 1.52
CA ILE A 367 14.11 3.95 0.34
C ILE A 367 15.10 4.30 -0.79
N PRO A 368 14.86 3.85 -2.04
CA PRO A 368 15.64 4.26 -3.20
C PRO A 368 15.12 5.59 -3.77
N ILE A 369 15.98 6.60 -3.96
CA ILE A 369 15.61 7.87 -4.59
C ILE A 369 16.57 8.17 -5.74
N ILE A 370 16.03 8.47 -6.91
CA ILE A 370 16.75 9.06 -8.04
C ILE A 370 16.83 10.57 -7.78
N TYR A 371 18.04 11.12 -7.82
CA TYR A 371 18.27 12.54 -7.48
C TYR A 371 18.93 13.35 -8.60
N GLN A 372 19.41 12.71 -9.66
CA GLN A 372 20.05 13.41 -10.78
C GLN A 372 19.82 12.67 -12.09
N SER A 373 19.68 13.42 -13.17
CA SER A 373 19.53 12.90 -14.52
C SER A 373 20.34 13.70 -15.55
N TRP A 374 20.69 13.02 -16.64
CA TRP A 374 21.25 13.59 -17.85
C TRP A 374 20.40 13.12 -19.03
N SER A 375 19.99 14.08 -19.86
CA SER A 375 19.22 13.87 -21.08
C SER A 375 19.68 14.84 -22.17
N GLU A 376 19.10 14.76 -23.37
CA GLU A 376 19.37 15.73 -24.44
C GLU A 376 19.03 17.19 -24.02
N SER A 377 18.09 17.38 -23.08
CA SER A 377 17.79 18.70 -22.51
C SER A 377 18.86 19.25 -21.57
N GLY A 378 19.81 18.42 -21.13
CA GLY A 378 20.89 18.76 -20.21
C GLY A 378 20.82 17.97 -18.91
N THR A 379 21.46 18.51 -17.87
CA THR A 379 21.50 17.90 -16.53
C THR A 379 20.42 18.52 -15.65
N SER A 380 19.69 17.66 -14.94
CA SER A 380 18.65 18.04 -13.99
C SER A 380 18.89 17.35 -12.64
N ILE A 381 18.52 18.02 -11.55
CA ILE A 381 18.71 17.53 -10.18
C ILE A 381 17.35 17.60 -9.47
N ALA A 382 17.06 16.59 -8.65
CA ALA A 382 15.89 16.58 -7.81
C ALA A 382 15.85 17.80 -6.90
N GLY A 383 14.65 18.34 -6.70
CA GLY A 383 14.41 19.44 -5.78
C GLY A 383 14.41 18.97 -4.34
N VAL A 384 13.26 19.05 -3.70
CA VAL A 384 13.07 18.64 -2.30
C VAL A 384 12.29 17.34 -2.27
N ALA A 385 12.74 16.39 -1.43
CA ALA A 385 11.97 15.24 -1.02
C ALA A 385 11.14 15.61 0.21
N VAL A 386 9.81 15.49 0.12
CA VAL A 386 8.88 15.75 1.23
C VAL A 386 8.45 14.41 1.80
N TRP A 387 8.57 14.25 3.12
CA TRP A 387 8.08 13.06 3.81
C TRP A 387 6.87 13.40 4.68
N ARG A 388 5.94 12.46 4.77
CA ARG A 388 4.81 12.46 5.71
C ARG A 388 4.82 11.17 6.49
N ALA A 389 4.64 11.25 7.80
CA ALA A 389 4.77 10.11 8.68
C ALA A 389 3.63 10.03 9.68
N ASN A 390 3.16 8.81 9.91
CA ASN A 390 2.11 8.49 10.86
C ASN A 390 2.57 7.33 11.75
N ALA A 391 2.31 7.41 13.06
CA ALA A 391 2.54 6.33 14.01
C ALA A 391 1.43 6.29 15.08
N PRO A 392 1.10 5.12 15.65
CA PRO A 392 0.09 5.02 16.70
C PRO A 392 0.45 5.90 17.91
N THR A 393 -0.51 6.68 18.42
CA THR A 393 -0.35 7.61 19.57
C THR A 393 0.55 8.83 19.31
N TYR A 394 0.89 9.10 18.05
CA TYR A 394 1.65 10.29 17.63
C TYR A 394 0.82 11.15 16.67
N VAL A 395 1.09 12.46 16.69
CA VAL A 395 0.57 13.41 15.70
C VAL A 395 1.25 13.14 14.35
N GLU A 396 0.51 13.31 13.25
CA GLU A 396 1.08 13.20 11.90
C GLU A 396 2.21 14.23 11.70
N GLY A 397 3.38 13.76 11.27
CA GLY A 397 4.53 14.61 10.99
C GLY A 397 4.74 14.84 9.51
N GLU A 398 5.21 16.02 9.14
CA GLU A 398 5.71 16.33 7.81
C GLU A 398 7.11 16.96 7.92
N GLY A 399 7.98 16.65 6.96
CA GLY A 399 9.26 17.30 6.84
C GLY A 399 9.85 17.12 5.46
N SER A 400 11.10 17.54 5.30
CA SER A 400 11.75 17.47 4.00
C SER A 400 13.27 17.40 4.08
N PHE A 401 13.88 16.88 3.02
CA PHE A 401 15.31 16.89 2.80
C PHE A 401 15.63 17.04 1.31
N VAL A 402 16.87 17.41 0.99
CA VAL A 402 17.33 17.56 -0.40
C VAL A 402 18.13 16.31 -0.77
N PRO A 403 17.59 15.39 -1.57
CA PRO A 403 18.36 14.23 -2.03
C PRO A 403 19.42 14.71 -3.03
N SER A 404 20.67 14.35 -2.77
CA SER A 404 21.81 14.64 -3.66
C SER A 404 22.98 13.70 -3.37
N GLU A 405 24.00 13.71 -4.23
CA GLU A 405 25.21 12.91 -4.05
C GLU A 405 25.86 13.14 -2.68
N PHE A 406 25.85 14.38 -2.18
CA PHE A 406 26.48 14.78 -0.92
C PHE A 406 25.56 14.76 0.31
N SER A 407 24.27 14.46 0.13
CA SER A 407 23.31 14.44 1.25
C SER A 407 23.59 13.30 2.24
N ASP A 408 23.25 13.47 3.52
CA ASP A 408 23.30 12.37 4.48
C ASP A 408 22.36 11.25 4.01
N ARG A 409 22.82 10.01 4.09
CA ARG A 409 22.01 8.83 3.77
C ARG A 409 21.13 8.40 4.93
N ASN A 410 21.28 9.01 6.11
CA ASN A 410 20.40 8.82 7.25
C ASN A 410 19.46 10.02 7.41
N VAL A 411 18.16 9.76 7.33
CA VAL A 411 17.11 10.76 7.53
C VAL A 411 16.37 10.43 8.81
N VAL A 412 16.35 11.37 9.76
CA VAL A 412 15.55 11.25 10.97
C VAL A 412 14.18 11.87 10.72
N VAL A 413 13.14 11.09 10.98
CA VAL A 413 11.73 11.47 10.89
C VAL A 413 11.22 11.63 12.30
N GLU A 414 11.13 12.87 12.76
CA GLU A 414 10.72 13.16 14.14
C GLU A 414 9.20 13.31 14.22
N LEU A 415 8.56 12.55 15.13
CA LEU A 415 7.15 12.62 15.45
C LEU A 415 6.95 13.13 16.88
N THR A 416 5.91 13.92 17.09
CA THR A 416 5.52 14.40 18.42
C THR A 416 4.43 13.49 18.98
N LYS A 417 4.59 13.07 20.24
CA LYS A 417 3.59 12.24 20.90
C LYS A 417 2.30 13.02 21.09
N ASN A 418 1.17 12.41 20.74
CA ASN A 418 -0.15 13.01 20.92
C ASN A 418 -0.46 13.18 22.41
N LEU A 419 -0.93 14.36 22.80
CA LEU A 419 -1.43 14.64 24.14
C LEU A 419 -2.92 14.33 24.18
N ASP A 420 -3.41 13.79 25.30
CA ASP A 420 -4.85 13.61 25.47
C ASP A 420 -5.51 14.99 25.65
N PRO A 421 -6.72 15.20 25.11
CA PRO A 421 -7.46 16.44 25.31
C PRO A 421 -7.81 16.66 26.80
N GLN A 422 -8.35 17.83 27.11
CA GLN A 422 -8.99 18.13 28.39
C GLN A 422 -10.44 18.46 28.15
N VAL A 423 -11.32 18.03 29.05
CA VAL A 423 -12.75 18.34 28.99
C VAL A 423 -13.26 18.71 30.36
N SER A 424 -14.19 19.67 30.39
CA SER A 424 -14.98 20.02 31.56
C SER A 424 -16.44 20.18 31.16
N ILE A 425 -17.34 19.52 31.88
CA ILE A 425 -18.78 19.75 31.79
C ILE A 425 -19.08 21.13 32.38
N THR A 426 -19.76 21.97 31.61
CA THR A 426 -20.18 23.32 32.02
C THR A 426 -21.64 23.36 32.44
N LEU A 427 -22.47 22.49 31.84
CA LEU A 427 -23.87 22.26 32.22
C LEU A 427 -24.22 20.78 32.05
N PRO A 428 -25.06 20.20 32.93
CA PRO A 428 -25.61 20.79 34.16
C PRO A 428 -24.56 20.94 35.27
N PHE A 429 -24.91 21.59 36.38
CA PHE A 429 -23.98 21.75 37.51
C PHE A 429 -23.82 20.43 38.29
N PRO A 430 -22.66 20.18 38.91
CA PRO A 430 -22.47 18.99 39.75
C PRO A 430 -23.48 18.95 40.90
N ASP A 431 -24.03 17.75 41.16
CA ASP A 431 -25.01 17.49 42.21
C ASP A 431 -26.31 18.29 42.06
N GLN A 432 -26.63 18.73 40.84
CA GLN A 432 -27.90 19.39 40.54
C GLN A 432 -29.07 18.40 40.71
N GLY A 433 -30.11 18.86 41.41
CA GLY A 433 -31.43 18.24 41.39
C GLY A 433 -32.20 18.66 40.14
N VAL A 434 -32.82 17.71 39.46
CA VAL A 434 -33.71 17.96 38.32
C VAL A 434 -35.02 17.23 38.53
N GLN A 435 -36.14 17.87 38.21
CA GLN A 435 -37.45 17.22 38.28
C GLN A 435 -37.57 16.14 37.21
N GLU A 436 -38.28 15.07 37.54
CA GLU A 436 -38.64 14.02 36.59
C GLU A 436 -39.37 14.63 35.38
N GLY A 437 -39.10 14.14 34.16
CA GLY A 437 -39.73 14.70 32.95
C GLY A 437 -39.13 16.01 32.42
N SER A 438 -38.40 16.77 33.25
CA SER A 438 -37.79 18.05 32.83
C SER A 438 -36.72 17.90 31.73
N VAL A 439 -36.57 18.94 30.91
CA VAL A 439 -35.52 19.00 29.87
C VAL A 439 -34.21 19.44 30.51
N VAL A 440 -33.16 18.63 30.35
CA VAL A 440 -31.83 18.93 30.87
C VAL A 440 -30.90 19.34 29.73
N ASN A 441 -30.31 20.53 29.86
CA ASN A 441 -29.33 21.05 28.92
C ASN A 441 -27.92 20.61 29.31
N PHE A 442 -27.19 20.10 28.31
CA PHE A 442 -25.82 19.63 28.44
C PHE A 442 -24.90 20.54 27.65
N SER A 443 -23.76 20.87 28.23
CA SER A 443 -22.68 21.56 27.55
C SER A 443 -21.34 21.18 28.18
N ALA A 444 -20.31 21.04 27.35
CA ALA A 444 -18.95 20.84 27.78
C ALA A 444 -17.99 21.71 26.96
N SER A 445 -16.90 22.13 27.60
CA SER A 445 -15.77 22.76 26.94
C SER A 445 -14.60 21.79 26.89
N GLY A 446 -14.15 21.46 25.69
CA GLY A 446 -12.91 20.74 25.45
C GLY A 446 -11.78 21.68 25.03
N TYR A 447 -10.56 21.35 25.42
CA TYR A 447 -9.33 22.01 24.98
C TYR A 447 -8.28 20.94 24.75
N ASP A 448 -7.54 21.06 23.65
CA ASP A 448 -6.41 20.19 23.36
C ASP A 448 -5.18 21.04 23.02
N ALA A 449 -4.01 20.62 23.52
CA ALA A 449 -2.81 21.45 23.54
C ALA A 449 -2.00 21.37 22.24
N ASP A 450 -2.06 20.23 21.55
CA ASP A 450 -1.39 19.94 20.28
C ASP A 450 -2.33 19.88 19.07
N SER A 451 -3.65 20.04 19.30
CA SER A 451 -4.64 20.21 18.24
C SER A 451 -4.48 21.53 17.48
N ALA A 452 -4.65 21.48 16.15
CA ALA A 452 -4.58 22.67 15.31
C ALA A 452 -5.80 23.59 15.55
N LEU A 453 -5.65 24.90 15.27
CA LEU A 453 -6.70 25.93 15.53
C LEU A 453 -8.05 25.66 14.85
N ASP A 454 -8.08 24.81 13.82
CA ASP A 454 -9.24 24.53 12.98
C ASP A 454 -9.80 23.10 13.17
N GLU A 455 -9.20 22.34 14.08
CA GLU A 455 -9.53 20.94 14.29
C GLU A 455 -10.69 20.79 15.29
N VAL A 456 -11.59 19.86 15.01
CA VAL A 456 -12.86 19.72 15.74
C VAL A 456 -12.79 18.51 16.65
N LEU A 457 -12.73 18.76 17.97
CA LEU A 457 -12.89 17.73 18.98
C LEU A 457 -14.27 17.07 18.87
N SER A 458 -14.30 15.74 18.96
CA SER A 458 -15.53 14.94 18.94
C SER A 458 -16.05 14.70 20.36
N TYR A 459 -17.31 15.03 20.63
CA TYR A 459 -17.94 14.90 21.94
C TYR A 459 -19.01 13.81 21.90
N THR A 460 -18.94 12.84 22.80
CA THR A 460 -19.97 11.81 22.99
C THR A 460 -20.41 11.80 24.45
N TRP A 461 -21.72 11.87 24.68
CA TRP A 461 -22.29 11.90 26.02
C TRP A 461 -22.93 10.58 26.39
N TYR A 462 -22.72 10.15 27.62
CA TYR A 462 -23.24 8.93 28.19
C TYR A 462 -23.99 9.20 29.49
N LEU A 463 -25.04 8.41 29.73
CA LEU A 463 -25.86 8.44 30.93
C LEU A 463 -25.96 7.03 31.51
N ARG A 464 -25.87 6.93 32.83
CA ARG A 464 -26.12 5.68 33.57
C ARG A 464 -26.69 5.96 34.94
N ALA A 465 -27.43 5.00 35.48
CA ALA A 465 -27.85 5.04 36.88
C ALA A 465 -26.66 4.73 37.80
N GLN A 466 -26.67 5.29 39.01
CA GLN A 466 -25.66 5.01 40.03
C GLN A 466 -25.67 3.51 40.39
N GLY A 467 -24.54 2.84 40.19
CA GLY A 467 -24.40 1.39 40.39
C GLY A 467 -24.26 0.58 39.10
N GLU A 468 -24.49 1.20 37.93
CA GLU A 468 -24.25 0.59 36.62
C GLU A 468 -22.79 0.76 36.14
N ASN A 469 -22.37 -0.12 35.23
CA ASN A 469 -21.03 -0.10 34.65
C ASN A 469 -20.82 1.14 33.76
N ALA A 470 -19.61 1.73 33.82
CA ALA A 470 -19.21 2.85 32.97
C ALA A 470 -19.07 2.42 31.49
N PRO A 471 -19.24 3.34 30.52
CA PRO A 471 -19.68 4.72 30.66
C PRO A 471 -21.20 4.91 30.70
N GLY A 472 -21.98 3.86 30.41
CA GLY A 472 -23.45 3.93 30.33
C GLY A 472 -23.98 3.87 28.90
N THR A 473 -25.21 4.33 28.70
CA THR A 473 -25.86 4.44 27.39
C THR A 473 -25.54 5.78 26.75
N GLN A 474 -25.16 5.77 25.47
CA GLN A 474 -24.94 7.01 24.72
C GLN A 474 -26.27 7.77 24.53
N ILE A 475 -26.29 9.04 24.92
CA ILE A 475 -27.49 9.90 24.84
C ILE A 475 -27.47 10.86 23.65
N PHE A 476 -26.33 11.48 23.33
CA PHE A 476 -26.16 12.32 22.13
C PHE A 476 -24.67 12.59 21.82
N THR A 477 -24.40 13.22 20.68
CA THR A 477 -23.07 13.69 20.26
C THR A 477 -23.09 15.19 19.98
N GLY A 478 -22.03 15.91 20.36
CA GLY A 478 -21.92 17.37 20.21
C GLY A 478 -21.43 18.06 21.50
N SER A 479 -20.86 19.26 21.37
CA SER A 479 -20.36 20.04 22.51
C SER A 479 -21.49 20.59 23.39
N SER A 480 -22.72 20.64 22.87
CA SER A 480 -23.93 20.90 23.63
C SER A 480 -25.13 20.14 23.04
N GLY A 481 -26.14 19.94 23.87
CA GLY A 481 -27.39 19.26 23.49
C GLY A 481 -28.40 19.33 24.62
N SER A 482 -29.59 18.79 24.38
CA SER A 482 -30.64 18.67 25.40
C SER A 482 -31.22 17.26 25.39
N VAL A 483 -31.59 16.77 26.56
CA VAL A 483 -32.28 15.48 26.72
C VAL A 483 -33.63 15.74 27.38
N THR A 484 -34.70 15.30 26.72
CA THR A 484 -36.06 15.34 27.24
C THR A 484 -36.26 14.15 28.19
N SER A 485 -36.21 14.41 29.50
CA SER A 485 -36.21 13.42 30.59
C SER A 485 -34.96 12.54 30.67
N LEU A 486 -34.31 12.54 31.85
CA LEU A 486 -33.15 11.69 32.14
C LEU A 486 -33.52 10.26 32.59
N GLY A 487 -34.76 10.04 33.00
CA GLY A 487 -35.24 8.76 33.51
C GLY A 487 -36.07 8.90 34.78
N GLU A 488 -36.33 7.77 35.44
CA GLU A 488 -37.06 7.69 36.72
C GLU A 488 -36.27 8.34 37.86
N VAL A 489 -36.93 8.59 38.99
CA VAL A 489 -36.31 9.11 40.21
C VAL A 489 -35.07 8.29 40.63
N GLY A 490 -33.94 8.97 40.79
CA GLY A 490 -32.68 8.31 41.11
C GLY A 490 -31.45 9.18 40.91
N VAL A 491 -30.27 8.64 41.27
CA VAL A 491 -28.98 9.31 41.03
C VAL A 491 -28.41 8.80 39.72
N TYR A 492 -28.08 9.72 38.81
CA TYR A 492 -27.48 9.45 37.52
C TYR A 492 -26.07 10.01 37.44
N ILE A 493 -25.21 9.32 36.68
CA ILE A 493 -23.87 9.77 36.34
C ILE A 493 -23.88 10.11 34.86
N VAL A 494 -23.60 11.36 34.55
CA VAL A 494 -23.39 11.84 33.18
C VAL A 494 -21.90 11.85 32.92
N THR A 495 -21.48 11.27 31.80
CA THR A 495 -20.07 11.25 31.38
C THR A 495 -19.97 11.81 29.97
N VAL A 496 -19.15 12.83 29.78
CA VAL A 496 -18.76 13.30 28.45
C VAL A 496 -17.40 12.68 28.12
N ARG A 497 -17.29 12.10 26.93
CA ARG A 497 -16.03 11.64 26.36
C ARG A 497 -15.68 12.52 25.16
N VAL A 498 -14.49 13.09 25.19
CA VAL A 498 -13.93 13.90 24.10
C VAL A 498 -12.81 13.11 23.43
N THR A 499 -12.76 13.16 22.11
CA THR A 499 -11.74 12.49 21.28
C THR A 499 -11.18 13.49 20.27
N ASP A 500 -9.85 13.57 20.19
CA ASP A 500 -9.12 14.35 19.17
C ASP A 500 -9.06 13.62 17.82
N ALA A 501 -8.43 14.19 16.76
CA ALA A 501 -8.34 13.51 15.47
C ALA A 501 -7.30 12.37 15.42
N TRP A 502 -6.39 12.30 16.39
CA TRP A 502 -5.34 11.27 16.49
C TRP A 502 -5.69 10.15 17.49
N GLY A 503 -6.90 10.19 18.05
CA GLY A 503 -7.49 9.16 18.90
C GLY A 503 -7.22 9.31 20.40
N GLY A 504 -6.57 10.38 20.86
CA GLY A 504 -6.46 10.71 22.28
C GLY A 504 -7.83 11.01 22.86
N THR A 505 -8.05 10.62 24.12
CA THR A 505 -9.39 10.74 24.73
C THR A 505 -9.35 11.26 26.16
N ALA A 506 -10.33 12.09 26.49
CA ALA A 506 -10.54 12.61 27.83
C ALA A 506 -12.00 12.44 28.25
N GLU A 507 -12.22 12.25 29.55
CA GLU A 507 -13.55 12.11 30.11
C GLU A 507 -13.73 13.05 31.29
N ASP A 508 -14.93 13.62 31.41
CA ASP A 508 -15.40 14.28 32.62
C ASP A 508 -16.77 13.72 33.00
N ALA A 509 -17.04 13.63 34.30
CA ALA A 509 -18.26 13.04 34.81
C ALA A 509 -18.81 13.78 36.02
N ILE A 510 -20.13 14.00 36.01
CA ILE A 510 -20.88 14.63 37.09
C ILE A 510 -22.06 13.76 37.52
N THR A 511 -22.50 13.97 38.75
CA THR A 511 -23.70 13.38 39.33
C THR A 511 -24.88 14.33 39.21
N ILE A 512 -26.04 13.79 38.85
CA ILE A 512 -27.33 14.49 38.81
C ILE A 512 -28.32 13.65 39.61
N THR A 513 -29.19 14.30 40.38
CA THR A 513 -30.28 13.61 41.10
C THR A 513 -31.59 13.96 40.43
N VAL A 514 -32.28 12.96 39.90
CA VAL A 514 -33.67 13.11 39.44
C VAL A 514 -34.58 12.96 40.67
N VAL A 515 -35.34 14.00 40.97
CA VAL A 515 -36.35 14.04 42.03
C VAL A 515 -37.75 13.98 41.42
N LEU A 516 -38.77 13.69 42.22
CA LEU A 516 -40.16 13.76 41.77
C LEU A 516 -40.50 15.18 41.30
N ASP A 517 -41.44 15.28 40.37
CA ASP A 517 -41.97 16.57 39.88
C ASP A 517 -42.73 17.31 41.01
N ASP A 518 -42.65 18.64 41.00
CA ASP A 518 -43.18 19.56 42.02
C ASP A 518 -43.52 20.89 41.32
N ALA A 519 -44.66 20.93 40.65
CA ALA A 519 -45.06 21.95 39.68
C ALA A 519 -45.16 23.36 40.28
N ASP A 520 -45.65 23.48 41.51
CA ASP A 520 -45.80 24.74 42.23
C ASP A 520 -44.72 25.02 43.29
N SER A 521 -43.73 24.11 43.41
CA SER A 521 -42.57 24.23 44.29
C SER A 521 -42.91 24.34 45.77
N ASP A 522 -43.97 23.67 46.20
CA ASP A 522 -44.45 23.72 47.57
C ASP A 522 -44.00 22.54 48.44
N PHE A 523 -43.17 21.64 47.90
CA PHE A 523 -42.50 20.59 48.66
C PHE A 523 -41.37 21.14 49.55
N ILE A 524 -41.75 21.96 50.53
CA ILE A 524 -40.88 22.67 51.45
C ILE A 524 -40.76 21.97 52.81
N ASP A 525 -39.83 22.41 53.65
CA ASP A 525 -39.52 21.80 54.96
C ASP A 525 -40.73 21.66 55.92
N THR A 526 -41.77 22.48 55.75
CA THR A 526 -43.00 22.45 56.56
C THR A 526 -44.03 21.43 56.06
N CYS A 527 -43.83 20.88 54.86
CA CYS A 527 -44.68 19.84 54.30
C CYS A 527 -44.51 18.51 55.07
N SER A 528 -45.58 18.04 55.70
CA SER A 528 -45.55 16.81 56.49
C SER A 528 -45.69 15.60 55.56
N ILE A 529 -44.64 14.78 55.43
CA ILE A 529 -44.68 13.57 54.58
C ILE A 529 -45.24 12.31 55.28
N ASP A 530 -45.46 12.37 56.60
CA ASP A 530 -45.86 11.24 57.43
C ASP A 530 -47.07 11.58 58.33
N GLY A 531 -47.94 10.59 58.55
CA GLY A 531 -49.07 10.68 59.48
C GLY A 531 -50.44 10.84 58.81
N PRO A 532 -51.50 11.18 59.58
CA PRO A 532 -52.85 11.31 59.05
C PRO A 532 -53.06 12.53 58.13
N ASN A 533 -52.12 13.47 58.12
CA ASN A 533 -52.10 14.66 57.26
C ASN A 533 -50.81 14.66 56.42
N ALA A 534 -50.46 13.51 55.84
CA ALA A 534 -49.35 13.45 54.89
C ALA A 534 -49.71 14.27 53.64
N TRP A 535 -48.73 14.99 53.07
CA TRP A 535 -48.89 15.82 51.86
C TRP A 535 -49.84 17.02 52.06
N TYR A 536 -49.83 17.56 53.28
CA TYR A 536 -50.58 18.76 53.63
C TYR A 536 -49.77 19.60 54.62
N ASP A 537 -49.51 20.85 54.27
CA ASP A 537 -48.78 21.79 55.11
C ASP A 537 -49.77 22.48 56.08
N LEU A 538 -49.67 22.14 57.37
CA LEU A 538 -50.51 22.76 58.42
C LEU A 538 -50.12 24.20 58.76
N VAL A 539 -48.93 24.65 58.32
CA VAL A 539 -48.44 26.01 58.52
C VAL A 539 -49.00 26.94 57.44
N GLU A 540 -48.90 26.52 56.18
CA GLU A 540 -49.41 27.27 55.02
C GLU A 540 -50.88 26.94 54.67
N ASP A 541 -51.46 25.92 55.31
CA ASP A 541 -52.88 25.48 55.19
C ASP A 541 -53.27 25.09 53.75
N ARG A 542 -52.40 24.31 53.10
CA ARG A 542 -52.55 23.85 51.71
C ARG A 542 -52.06 22.40 51.54
N PRO A 543 -52.52 21.67 50.51
CA PRO A 543 -51.79 20.52 49.96
C PRO A 543 -50.32 20.87 49.75
N CYS A 544 -49.45 19.88 49.82
CA CYS A 544 -48.05 20.09 49.51
C CYS A 544 -47.35 18.81 49.13
N GLY A 545 -46.29 18.92 48.34
CA GLY A 545 -45.39 17.83 48.02
C GLY A 545 -45.25 17.61 46.53
N PRO A 546 -44.70 16.47 46.12
CA PRO A 546 -44.62 16.15 44.71
C PRO A 546 -46.00 15.92 44.09
N ASP A 547 -46.19 16.28 42.82
CA ASP A 547 -47.48 16.29 42.08
C ASP A 547 -48.27 14.96 42.16
N ILE A 548 -47.58 13.84 42.38
CA ILE A 548 -48.25 12.53 42.53
C ILE A 548 -48.98 12.36 43.86
N TYR A 549 -48.75 13.28 44.80
CA TYR A 549 -49.28 13.27 46.16
C TYR A 549 -49.89 14.61 46.57
N ASP A 550 -49.60 15.67 45.83
CA ASP A 550 -50.39 16.89 45.80
C ASP A 550 -51.66 16.67 44.96
N ASP A 551 -52.77 17.29 45.34
CA ASP A 551 -54.02 17.24 44.59
C ASP A 551 -54.39 18.66 44.07
N ASP A 552 -53.49 19.66 44.15
CA ASP A 552 -53.66 21.09 43.84
C ASP A 552 -52.34 21.70 43.28
N ASP A 553 -51.86 21.22 42.14
CA ASP A 553 -50.51 21.41 41.55
C ASP A 553 -50.14 22.85 41.13
N ASP A 554 -51.06 23.81 41.25
CA ASP A 554 -50.81 25.25 41.09
C ASP A 554 -51.19 26.10 42.30
N ASN A 555 -51.71 25.46 43.35
CA ASN A 555 -52.08 26.09 44.60
C ASN A 555 -53.16 27.20 44.48
N ASP A 556 -54.04 27.12 43.49
CA ASP A 556 -55.15 28.05 43.30
C ASP A 556 -56.39 27.75 44.20
N ARG A 557 -56.34 26.61 44.93
CA ARG A 557 -57.36 26.02 45.83
C ARG A 557 -58.44 25.21 45.12
N ILE A 558 -58.31 24.97 43.84
CA ILE A 558 -59.17 24.13 43.03
C ILE A 558 -58.37 22.87 42.71
N SER A 559 -58.62 21.83 43.52
CA SER A 559 -57.99 20.52 43.29
C SER A 559 -57.95 20.10 41.83
N ASP A 560 -56.84 19.56 41.33
CA ASP A 560 -56.59 19.27 39.90
C ASP A 560 -57.72 18.50 39.23
N ALA A 561 -58.36 17.57 39.94
CA ALA A 561 -59.48 16.79 39.43
C ALA A 561 -60.74 17.62 39.10
N ARG A 562 -60.78 18.88 39.52
CA ARG A 562 -61.85 19.86 39.31
C ARG A 562 -61.35 21.12 38.61
N ASP A 563 -60.05 21.20 38.36
CA ASP A 563 -59.43 22.27 37.60
C ASP A 563 -59.26 21.84 36.14
N VAL A 564 -59.58 22.73 35.20
CA VAL A 564 -59.32 22.47 33.77
C VAL A 564 -57.90 22.90 33.37
N PHE A 565 -57.29 23.79 34.14
CA PHE A 565 -55.92 24.29 34.04
C PHE A 565 -55.11 23.98 35.31
N PRO A 566 -54.94 22.69 35.67
CA PRO A 566 -54.42 22.25 36.98
C PRO A 566 -52.95 22.63 37.29
N THR A 567 -52.31 23.46 36.47
CA THR A 567 -50.91 23.89 36.65
C THR A 567 -50.76 25.40 36.46
N ASP A 568 -51.88 26.13 36.28
CA ASP A 568 -51.88 27.57 36.07
C ASP A 568 -52.76 28.25 37.13
N PRO A 569 -52.15 28.91 38.12
CA PRO A 569 -52.89 29.45 39.27
C PRO A 569 -53.80 30.62 38.92
N CYS A 570 -53.82 31.05 37.66
CA CYS A 570 -54.58 32.19 37.20
C CYS A 570 -55.94 31.80 36.61
N ALA A 571 -56.18 30.53 36.34
CA ALA A 571 -57.37 30.04 35.64
C ALA A 571 -57.83 28.70 36.21
N HIS A 572 -59.14 28.47 36.31
CA HIS A 572 -59.65 27.21 36.86
C HIS A 572 -60.88 26.61 36.12
N SER A 573 -61.44 27.34 35.16
CA SER A 573 -62.69 26.97 34.48
C SER A 573 -62.59 27.20 32.99
N ASP A 574 -63.17 26.25 32.25
CA ASP A 574 -63.37 26.27 30.81
C ASP A 574 -64.75 25.63 30.56
N HIS A 575 -65.76 26.45 30.28
CA HIS A 575 -67.16 26.02 30.26
C HIS A 575 -67.52 25.29 28.96
N ASP A 576 -66.99 25.73 27.83
CA ASP A 576 -67.23 25.14 26.52
C ASP A 576 -66.16 24.09 26.11
N MET A 577 -65.09 23.98 26.91
CA MET A 577 -63.97 23.05 26.78
C MET A 577 -63.12 23.29 25.54
N ASP A 578 -62.97 24.53 25.09
CA ASP A 578 -62.17 24.87 23.92
C ASP A 578 -60.66 25.07 24.23
N GLY A 579 -60.30 25.06 25.51
CA GLY A 579 -58.95 25.22 26.02
C GLY A 579 -58.58 26.65 26.39
N MET A 580 -59.51 27.61 26.31
CA MET A 580 -59.36 28.97 26.83
C MET A 580 -60.09 29.13 28.17
N PRO A 581 -59.50 29.83 29.15
CA PRO A 581 -60.12 29.99 30.46
C PRO A 581 -61.25 31.01 30.44
N ASN A 582 -62.35 30.70 31.12
CA ASN A 582 -63.51 31.61 31.25
C ASN A 582 -63.16 32.97 31.85
N SER A 583 -62.18 32.96 32.76
CA SER A 583 -61.73 34.18 33.39
C SER A 583 -60.31 34.02 33.90
N LEU A 584 -59.57 35.12 33.90
CA LEU A 584 -58.24 35.17 34.50
C LEU A 584 -58.26 35.96 35.82
N LEU A 585 -57.58 35.44 36.82
CA LEU A 585 -57.43 36.11 38.11
C LEU A 585 -56.72 37.48 37.93
N PRO A 586 -57.32 38.60 38.39
CA PRO A 586 -56.75 39.91 38.15
C PRO A 586 -55.37 40.11 38.80
N ASN A 587 -54.38 40.53 38.00
CA ASN A 587 -52.97 40.67 38.37
C ASN A 587 -52.25 39.34 38.67
N CYS A 588 -52.77 38.23 38.15
CA CYS A 588 -52.04 36.97 38.09
C CYS A 588 -51.19 36.93 36.80
N GLU A 589 -50.00 36.35 36.87
CA GLU A 589 -49.06 36.28 35.75
C GLU A 589 -49.22 34.92 35.07
N THR A 590 -49.80 34.92 33.86
CA THR A 590 -50.03 33.71 33.04
C THR A 590 -49.84 34.05 31.55
N ASP A 591 -49.50 33.02 30.77
CA ASP A 591 -49.47 33.06 29.31
C ASP A 591 -50.84 32.72 28.67
N LEU A 592 -51.83 32.31 29.48
CA LEU A 592 -53.20 32.07 29.05
C LEU A 592 -53.91 33.37 28.65
N ILE A 593 -54.90 33.24 27.77
CA ILE A 593 -55.72 34.35 27.28
C ILE A 593 -57.16 34.03 27.66
N GLU A 594 -57.80 34.94 28.40
CA GLU A 594 -59.23 34.86 28.78
C GLU A 594 -60.09 34.67 27.51
N ASP A 595 -61.02 33.72 27.58
CA ASP A 595 -62.02 33.52 26.55
C ASP A 595 -62.96 34.74 26.51
N ASP A 596 -63.33 35.18 25.31
CA ASP A 596 -64.24 36.31 25.12
C ASP A 596 -65.69 35.84 24.83
N ASP A 597 -65.95 34.53 24.71
CA ASP A 597 -67.25 33.90 24.40
C ASP A 597 -67.40 32.54 25.14
N ASP A 598 -67.57 32.61 26.46
CA ASP A 598 -67.48 31.51 27.43
C ASP A 598 -68.43 30.30 27.19
N ASP A 599 -69.51 30.48 26.43
CA ASP A 599 -70.45 29.41 26.07
C ASP A 599 -70.53 29.13 24.57
N ASN A 600 -69.74 29.87 23.80
CA ASN A 600 -69.53 29.74 22.37
C ASN A 600 -70.82 29.80 21.55
N ASP A 601 -71.79 30.61 22.01
CA ASP A 601 -73.03 30.84 21.28
C ASP A 601 -72.92 31.93 20.19
N GLY A 602 -71.75 32.58 20.12
CA GLY A 602 -71.36 33.56 19.13
C GLY A 602 -71.61 35.01 19.55
N ILE A 603 -71.97 35.26 20.81
CA ILE A 603 -72.09 36.59 21.40
C ILE A 603 -71.02 36.75 22.49
N LEU A 604 -70.11 37.71 22.28
CA LEU A 604 -69.05 37.97 23.26
C LEU A 604 -69.62 38.27 24.66
N ASP A 605 -68.97 37.80 25.72
CA ASP A 605 -69.41 37.90 27.12
C ASP A 605 -69.74 39.33 27.54
N SER A 606 -68.98 40.30 27.01
CA SER A 606 -69.20 41.73 27.24
C SER A 606 -70.57 42.26 26.77
N ALA A 607 -71.23 41.52 25.88
CA ALA A 607 -72.52 41.84 25.27
C ALA A 607 -73.60 40.78 25.56
N ASP A 608 -73.26 39.70 26.26
CA ASP A 608 -74.18 38.65 26.67
C ASP A 608 -74.84 38.96 28.04
N ALA A 609 -76.10 38.54 28.19
CA ALA A 609 -76.83 38.68 29.46
C ALA A 609 -76.53 37.55 30.45
N ASP A 610 -76.06 36.39 29.99
CA ASP A 610 -75.61 35.24 30.78
C ASP A 610 -74.47 34.51 30.03
N PRO A 611 -73.21 34.98 30.18
CA PRO A 611 -72.03 34.48 29.45
C PRO A 611 -71.75 32.97 29.53
N LEU A 612 -72.34 32.25 30.49
CA LEU A 612 -72.11 30.81 30.71
C LEU A 612 -73.27 29.94 30.21
N ASN A 613 -74.20 30.48 29.43
CA ASN A 613 -75.45 29.82 29.10
C ASN A 613 -75.94 30.17 27.69
N PRO A 614 -75.77 29.24 26.72
CA PRO A 614 -75.90 29.51 25.28
C PRO A 614 -77.37 29.69 24.82
N SER A 615 -78.29 29.91 25.76
CA SER A 615 -79.72 30.08 25.57
C SER A 615 -80.26 31.45 26.01
N ILE A 616 -79.44 32.36 26.55
CA ILE A 616 -79.89 33.66 27.11
C ILE A 616 -79.06 34.87 26.60
N THR A 617 -79.20 35.22 25.33
CA THR A 617 -78.45 36.30 24.64
C THR A 617 -79.01 37.73 24.80
N GLY A 618 -79.58 38.07 25.96
CA GLY A 618 -80.62 39.10 26.08
C GLY A 618 -80.24 40.58 25.88
N ALA A 619 -80.73 41.19 24.79
CA ALA A 619 -81.16 42.60 24.76
C ALA A 619 -82.59 42.72 24.20
N ASP A 620 -83.61 42.85 25.07
CA ASP A 620 -84.94 43.29 24.64
C ASP A 620 -85.67 44.11 25.73
N GLY A 621 -85.75 45.43 25.51
CA GLY A 621 -86.55 46.39 26.28
C GLY A 621 -87.82 46.84 25.54
N GLU A 622 -88.95 46.30 26.00
CA GLU A 622 -90.38 46.69 25.82
C GLU A 622 -90.88 47.55 24.64
N SER A 623 -91.81 46.97 23.86
CA SER A 623 -93.04 47.68 23.46
C SER A 623 -94.23 46.73 23.42
N GLY A 624 -95.20 47.02 24.30
CA GLY A 624 -96.36 46.19 24.58
C GLY A 624 -97.38 46.09 23.45
N SER A 625 -97.90 44.88 23.30
CA SER A 625 -99.23 44.61 22.76
C SER A 625 -99.81 43.42 23.53
N SER A 626 -100.61 43.74 24.55
CA SER A 626 -101.46 42.79 25.26
C SER A 626 -102.33 42.02 24.28
N GLY A 627 -102.20 40.69 24.28
CA GLY A 627 -102.97 39.84 23.39
C GLY A 627 -102.92 38.36 23.73
N LEU A 628 -103.22 37.99 24.98
CA LEU A 628 -103.94 36.75 25.37
C LEU A 628 -103.65 35.42 24.61
N LEU A 629 -102.44 35.19 24.09
CA LEU A 629 -102.07 33.99 23.33
C LEU A 629 -100.61 33.60 23.64
N SER A 630 -100.36 33.01 24.80
CA SER A 630 -99.04 32.44 25.14
C SER A 630 -98.84 31.04 24.51
N PRO A 631 -97.63 30.72 23.99
CA PRO A 631 -97.29 29.40 23.44
C PRO A 631 -97.37 28.25 24.46
N SER A 632 -97.33 28.55 25.75
CA SER A 632 -97.41 27.60 26.87
C SER A 632 -98.80 26.96 27.07
N VAL A 633 -99.84 27.44 26.37
CA VAL A 633 -101.19 26.83 26.35
C VAL A 633 -101.59 26.36 24.93
N ILE A 634 -101.00 26.93 23.88
CA ILE A 634 -101.35 26.61 22.48
C ILE A 634 -100.70 25.30 22.01
N LEU A 635 -99.47 24.99 22.40
CA LEU A 635 -98.81 23.75 21.97
C LEU A 635 -99.49 22.46 22.50
N PRO A 636 -99.90 22.35 23.78
CA PRO A 636 -100.61 21.15 24.24
C PRO A 636 -102.03 21.05 23.67
N VAL A 637 -102.73 22.15 23.37
CA VAL A 637 -104.07 22.13 22.75
C VAL A 637 -104.00 21.81 21.25
N PHE A 638 -102.96 22.26 20.52
CA PHE A 638 -102.74 21.94 19.11
C PHE A 638 -102.30 20.48 18.93
N VAL A 639 -101.44 19.97 19.83
CA VAL A 639 -101.06 18.54 19.86
C VAL A 639 -102.27 17.68 20.24
N LEU A 640 -103.15 18.12 21.15
CA LEU A 640 -104.36 17.38 21.51
C LEU A 640 -105.43 17.42 20.40
N ILE A 641 -105.53 18.50 19.62
CA ILE A 641 -106.38 18.56 18.41
C ILE A 641 -105.79 17.73 17.26
N ILE A 642 -104.47 17.72 17.05
CA ILE A 642 -103.80 16.89 16.03
C ILE A 642 -103.88 15.41 16.38
N VAL A 643 -103.72 15.03 17.66
CA VAL A 643 -103.86 13.63 18.11
C VAL A 643 -105.33 13.18 18.02
N VAL A 644 -106.31 14.03 18.32
CA VAL A 644 -107.74 13.73 18.11
C VAL A 644 -108.08 13.62 16.61
N VAL A 645 -107.48 14.42 15.74
CA VAL A 645 -107.65 14.35 14.27
C VAL A 645 -106.94 13.14 13.66
N VAL A 646 -105.75 12.74 14.14
CA VAL A 646 -105.01 11.56 13.66
C VAL A 646 -105.66 10.25 14.15
N ILE A 647 -106.26 10.23 15.34
CA ILE A 647 -107.07 9.10 15.83
C ILE A 647 -108.41 9.01 15.05
N PHE A 648 -108.98 10.13 14.60
CA PHE A 648 -110.18 10.14 13.75
C PHE A 648 -109.91 9.89 12.25
N LEU A 649 -108.69 10.11 11.76
CA LEU A 649 -108.30 9.92 10.34
C LEU A 649 -107.52 8.62 10.05
N ARG A 650 -107.12 7.84 11.06
CA ARG A 650 -106.55 6.47 10.88
C ARG A 650 -107.44 5.33 11.38
N GLY A 651 -108.71 5.63 11.68
CA GLY A 651 -109.82 4.67 11.75
C GLY A 651 -110.42 4.27 10.39
N SER A 652 -109.83 4.71 9.28
CA SER A 652 -110.19 4.24 7.94
C SER A 652 -108.94 4.05 7.09
N ARG A 653 -108.68 2.78 6.73
CA ARG A 653 -108.32 2.31 5.38
C ARG A 653 -107.65 3.33 4.45
N SER A 654 -106.59 3.04 3.74
CA SER A 654 -105.97 1.80 3.26
C SER A 654 -104.82 2.35 2.39
N GLU A 655 -103.68 1.69 2.19
CA GLU A 655 -103.46 0.61 1.23
C GLU A 655 -102.02 0.81 0.73
N PHE A 656 -101.30 -0.31 0.55
CA PHE A 656 -100.08 -0.48 -0.27
C PHE A 656 -98.83 0.35 0.09
N GLY A 657 -97.65 -0.22 0.35
CA GLY A 657 -97.16 -1.58 0.13
C GLY A 657 -95.79 -1.53 -0.55
N GLY A 658 -94.81 -2.28 -0.03
CA GLY A 658 -93.56 -2.69 -0.70
C GLY A 658 -92.52 -1.57 -0.90
N GLN A 659 -91.21 -1.78 -0.93
CA GLN A 659 -90.36 -2.97 -1.06
C GLN A 659 -88.94 -2.49 -0.65
N GLU A 660 -88.21 -3.26 0.16
CA GLU A 660 -87.03 -4.07 -0.22
C GLU A 660 -85.79 -3.30 -0.70
N GLY A 661 -84.66 -3.66 -0.09
CA GLY A 661 -83.32 -3.30 -0.54
C GLY A 661 -82.27 -3.71 0.48
N VAL A 662 -81.93 -4.99 0.48
CA VAL A 662 -80.62 -5.52 0.92
C VAL A 662 -79.52 -4.91 0.05
#